data_AF-K0UDH2-F1
#
_entry.id   AF-K0UDH2-F1
#
_cell.length_a   1.000
_cell.length_b   1.000
_cell.length_c   1.000
_cell.angle_alpha   90.00
_cell.angle_beta   90.00
_cell.angle_gamma   90.00
#
_symmetry.space_group_name_H-M   'P 1'
#
loop_
_entity.id
_entity.type
_entity.pdbx_description
1 polymer ?
#
loop_
_entity_poly.entity_id
_entity_poly.type
_entity_poly.pdbx_seq_one_letter_code
_entity_poly.pdbx_strand_id
1 'polypeptide(L)'
;MSLHAERNLRLNTVALIVSTASTGVLGLAFWAVSARLFPAHEVGLASALITSAVLLSSLSCLGLDVLYERFLPVAGSRAPALLHRGFLLVAGAGVLTGTLLVLFGPRQPLFESGWAMAGFPLMVMVLAVFALLDKATSGLGVARWSAVKNLAHAAAKLVAVVALAVWEQAATIVLSWTLTAAVAALCTYVVLHRRSRRHPRWRQPADLPPRRQMWSYFGSSLGIGSLWSIGPLVVPLIVVTQIGPAANAYFAISWAMISALYLMMHLVVGPYVAEVAANPGQVRALSWRMVRMMAAVAVLASAGLLLVGPLTLGLAGDEYRAEGTALLWLAAAFLPLSAVAAVYEGFARVQRRLALYLSVQTLVTVVIVAGSWYGTRAFGVTGVGWAYLAAEALAAAILIGPTVVWLRGIGTAPGARPRHAAPSSRVPVRVGGVLLAAALPVGMLYAFERPTAAASLVLFDDFNGAAGTPPDPARWGHDVGGGGWGNGEVQVYTDDPANAALDGDGHLVVTARRDGRRITSARLTTRDRLSFTYGRAEARLQLPRGAGLHPAFWLLGTDLDSVGWPASGELDVVETIGEAHFIHSGAIGPYADGTEYKLAASVPIDPTFVDGFHTYWVQREPGIVSMGVDERTTTVFHAADLPPEQLWVFDKQFFLVLNVAVGGEWPGPVEDGTPFPAEMTVDWVRVTGD
;
A
#
# COMPACT_ATOMS: atom_id res chain seq x y z
N MET A 1 34.72 -39.21 6.89
CA MET A 1 34.35 -38.15 5.93
C MET A 1 32.90 -37.66 6.05
N SER A 2 31.91 -38.49 6.39
CA SER A 2 30.49 -38.05 6.42
C SER A 2 30.16 -36.96 7.44
N LEU A 3 30.73 -37.04 8.64
CA LEU A 3 30.51 -36.06 9.72
C LEU A 3 30.99 -34.64 9.38
N HIS A 4 31.98 -34.49 8.48
CA HIS A 4 32.52 -33.18 8.11
C HIS A 4 31.58 -32.42 7.18
N ALA A 5 30.99 -33.08 6.17
CA ALA A 5 30.08 -32.44 5.22
C ALA A 5 28.78 -31.99 5.90
N GLU A 6 28.20 -32.83 6.76
CA GLU A 6 27.01 -32.46 7.53
C GLU A 6 27.27 -31.30 8.51
N ARG A 7 28.46 -31.27 9.13
CA ARG A 7 28.86 -30.18 10.01
C ARG A 7 29.02 -28.87 9.24
N ASN A 8 29.64 -28.91 8.06
CA ASN A 8 29.84 -27.74 7.21
C ASN A 8 28.52 -27.17 6.71
N LEU A 9 27.60 -28.02 6.25
CA LEU A 9 26.25 -27.61 5.89
C LEU A 9 25.57 -26.88 7.06
N ARG A 10 25.59 -27.47 8.26
CA ARG A 10 24.99 -26.85 9.45
C ARG A 10 25.63 -25.50 9.79
N LEU A 11 26.95 -25.42 9.86
CA LEU A 11 27.65 -24.20 10.25
C LEU A 11 27.39 -23.05 9.27
N ASN A 12 27.49 -23.33 7.96
CA ASN A 12 27.26 -22.34 6.92
C ASN A 12 25.81 -21.85 6.90
N THR A 13 24.84 -22.76 7.02
CA THR A 13 23.42 -22.40 7.10
C THR A 13 23.12 -21.55 8.35
N VAL A 14 23.59 -21.96 9.53
CA VAL A 14 23.37 -21.20 10.77
C VAL A 14 23.99 -19.81 10.70
N ALA A 15 25.21 -19.68 10.17
CA ALA A 15 25.87 -18.39 10.01
C ALA A 15 25.07 -17.42 9.12
N LEU A 16 24.55 -17.91 7.98
CA LEU A 16 23.72 -17.11 7.08
C LEU A 16 22.39 -16.68 7.74
N ILE A 17 21.75 -17.60 8.46
CA ILE A 17 20.50 -17.32 9.17
C ILE A 17 20.71 -16.26 10.25
N VAL A 18 21.73 -16.40 11.11
CA VAL A 18 22.02 -15.44 12.19
C VAL A 18 22.35 -14.05 11.63
N SER A 19 23.16 -14.01 10.58
CA SER A 19 23.50 -12.75 9.89
C SER A 19 22.25 -12.04 9.36
N THR A 20 21.34 -12.78 8.72
CA THR A 20 20.12 -12.23 8.12
C THR A 20 19.09 -11.82 9.18
N ALA A 21 18.95 -12.61 10.25
CA ALA A 21 18.08 -12.30 11.38
C ALA A 21 18.50 -10.98 12.04
N SER A 22 19.81 -10.74 12.19
CA SER A 22 20.34 -9.50 12.78
C SER A 22 19.91 -8.25 12.00
N THR A 23 19.95 -8.30 10.66
CA THR A 23 19.44 -7.21 9.82
C THR A 23 17.92 -7.08 9.83
N GLY A 24 17.21 -8.21 9.94
CA GLY A 24 15.75 -8.25 10.03
C GLY A 24 15.23 -7.54 11.29
N VAL A 25 15.89 -7.74 12.43
CA VAL A 25 15.54 -7.07 13.70
C VAL A 25 15.62 -5.56 13.60
N LEU A 26 16.70 -5.01 13.01
CA LEU A 26 16.82 -3.55 12.81
C LEU A 26 15.78 -3.02 11.82
N GLY A 27 15.41 -3.81 10.80
CA GLY A 27 14.34 -3.47 9.88
C GLY A 27 12.96 -3.42 10.56
N LEU A 28 12.66 -4.39 11.43
CA LEU A 28 11.44 -4.39 12.23
C LEU A 28 11.41 -3.25 13.25
N ALA A 29 12.55 -2.95 13.89
CA ALA A 29 12.67 -1.82 14.80
C ALA A 29 12.38 -0.49 14.10
N PHE A 30 12.89 -0.30 12.88
CA PHE A 30 12.57 0.87 12.06
C PHE A 30 11.05 1.02 11.86
N TRP A 31 10.38 -0.03 11.42
CA TRP A 31 8.94 0.04 11.17
C TRP A 31 8.11 0.21 12.44
N ALA A 32 8.50 -0.44 13.55
CA ALA A 32 7.84 -0.26 14.84
C ALA A 32 7.99 1.17 15.36
N VAL A 33 9.17 1.78 15.19
CA VAL A 33 9.40 3.19 15.54
C VAL A 33 8.60 4.11 14.64
N SER A 34 8.57 3.88 13.32
CA SER A 34 7.74 4.67 12.40
C SER A 34 6.26 4.60 12.76
N ALA A 35 5.74 3.41 13.08
CA ALA A 35 4.34 3.23 13.50
C ALA A 35 3.97 3.98 14.79
N ARG A 36 4.95 4.24 15.66
CA ARG A 36 4.74 5.00 16.91
C ARG A 36 4.84 6.51 16.73
N LEU A 37 5.59 6.95 15.74
CA LEU A 37 5.90 8.36 15.51
C LEU A 37 5.04 9.00 14.42
N PHE A 38 4.36 8.21 13.61
CA PHE A 38 3.60 8.68 12.46
C PHE A 38 2.21 8.06 12.42
N PRO A 39 1.20 8.77 11.87
CA PRO A 39 -0.11 8.20 11.59
C PRO A 39 -0.03 6.96 10.69
N ALA A 40 -0.94 6.01 10.90
CA ALA A 40 -0.98 4.76 10.14
C ALA A 40 -1.09 5.00 8.63
N HIS A 41 -1.83 6.04 8.23
CA HIS A 41 -1.93 6.52 6.85
C HIS A 41 -0.55 6.79 6.22
N GLU A 42 0.28 7.61 6.87
CA GLU A 42 1.62 7.99 6.40
C GLU A 42 2.59 6.81 6.36
N VAL A 43 2.54 5.93 7.37
CA VAL A 43 3.31 4.68 7.38
C VAL A 43 2.89 3.77 6.22
N GLY A 44 1.60 3.74 5.94
CA GLY A 44 0.99 3.03 4.83
C GLY A 44 1.52 3.48 3.47
N LEU A 45 1.51 4.78 3.21
CA LEU A 45 2.03 5.37 1.98
C LEU A 45 3.53 5.14 1.84
N ALA A 46 4.30 5.45 2.88
CA ALA A 46 5.74 5.30 2.86
C ALA A 46 6.16 3.84 2.62
N SER A 47 5.48 2.88 3.26
CA SER A 47 5.76 1.46 3.06
C SER A 47 5.38 0.96 1.66
N ALA A 48 4.28 1.45 1.08
CA ALA A 48 3.93 1.16 -0.32
C ALA A 48 5.00 1.68 -1.28
N LEU A 49 5.43 2.93 -1.12
CA LEU A 49 6.49 3.56 -1.93
C LEU A 49 7.83 2.82 -1.79
N ILE A 50 8.27 2.54 -0.56
CA ILE A 50 9.52 1.82 -0.29
C ILE A 50 9.48 0.41 -0.88
N THR A 51 8.39 -0.33 -0.68
CA THR A 51 8.28 -1.70 -1.18
C THR A 51 8.27 -1.74 -2.70
N SER A 52 7.51 -0.84 -3.33
CA SER A 52 7.49 -0.68 -4.78
C SER A 52 8.88 -0.33 -5.32
N ALA A 53 9.59 0.59 -4.69
CA ALA A 53 10.91 1.00 -5.15
C ALA A 53 11.98 -0.10 -4.95
N VAL A 54 11.99 -0.79 -3.80
CA VAL A 54 12.90 -1.93 -3.53
C VAL A 54 12.73 -3.00 -4.59
N LEU A 55 11.50 -3.27 -4.98
CA LEU A 55 11.25 -4.30 -5.96
C LEU A 55 11.58 -3.84 -7.38
N LEU A 56 11.19 -2.63 -7.79
CA LEU A 56 11.57 -2.12 -9.11
C LEU A 56 13.08 -2.12 -9.24
N SER A 57 13.79 -1.79 -8.17
CA SER A 57 15.25 -1.84 -8.10
C SER A 57 15.83 -3.24 -8.35
N SER A 58 15.14 -4.30 -7.90
CA SER A 58 15.51 -5.69 -8.13
C SER A 58 15.34 -6.06 -9.61
N LEU A 59 14.25 -5.61 -10.24
CA LEU A 59 14.05 -5.75 -11.68
C LEU A 59 15.08 -4.94 -12.50
N SER A 60 15.44 -3.73 -12.03
CA SER A 60 16.46 -2.87 -12.65
C SER A 60 17.87 -3.44 -12.58
N CYS A 61 18.13 -4.44 -11.73
CA CYS A 61 19.40 -5.16 -11.73
C CYS A 61 19.58 -6.00 -13.00
N LEU A 62 18.50 -6.29 -13.74
CA LEU A 62 18.53 -6.97 -15.04
C LEU A 62 19.30 -8.30 -15.05
N GLY A 63 19.48 -8.99 -13.92
CA GLY A 63 20.29 -10.21 -13.86
C GLY A 63 21.81 -9.99 -13.79
N LEU A 64 22.28 -8.74 -13.68
CA LEU A 64 23.69 -8.41 -13.48
C LEU A 64 24.23 -8.86 -12.12
N ASP A 65 23.36 -8.96 -11.12
CA ASP A 65 23.64 -9.53 -9.80
C ASP A 65 24.30 -10.90 -9.90
N VAL A 66 23.70 -11.80 -10.68
CA VAL A 66 24.17 -13.18 -10.85
C VAL A 66 25.38 -13.25 -11.78
N LEU A 67 25.50 -12.32 -12.75
CA LEU A 67 26.71 -12.17 -13.55
C LEU A 67 27.91 -11.72 -12.72
N TYR A 68 27.72 -10.78 -11.79
CA TYR A 68 28.78 -10.27 -10.94
C TYR A 68 29.30 -11.35 -9.99
N GLU A 69 28.42 -12.12 -9.36
CA GLU A 69 28.84 -13.24 -8.51
C GLU A 69 29.68 -14.28 -9.28
N ARG A 70 29.33 -14.57 -10.54
CA ARG A 70 29.98 -15.62 -11.34
C ARG A 70 31.24 -15.17 -12.08
N PHE A 71 31.19 -14.00 -12.73
CA PHE A 71 32.18 -13.59 -13.74
C PHE A 71 33.10 -12.46 -13.29
N LEU A 72 32.69 -11.66 -12.31
CA LEU A 72 33.56 -10.62 -11.75
C LEU A 72 34.85 -11.18 -11.13
N PRO A 73 34.86 -12.35 -10.44
CA PRO A 73 36.08 -12.94 -9.89
C PRO A 73 37.18 -13.23 -10.92
N VAL A 74 36.80 -13.47 -12.18
CA VAL A 74 37.69 -13.85 -13.32
C VAL A 74 37.83 -12.75 -14.36
N ALA A 75 37.24 -11.57 -14.11
CA ALA A 75 37.21 -10.47 -15.07
C ALA A 75 38.57 -9.77 -15.28
N GLY A 76 39.57 -10.00 -14.42
CA GLY A 76 40.91 -9.43 -14.55
C GLY A 76 40.89 -7.92 -14.82
N SER A 77 41.64 -7.49 -15.84
CA SER A 77 41.75 -6.10 -16.32
C SER A 77 40.44 -5.48 -16.82
N ARG A 78 39.42 -6.29 -17.09
CA ARG A 78 38.09 -5.81 -17.51
C ARG A 78 37.16 -5.48 -16.34
N ALA A 79 37.53 -5.83 -15.10
CA ALA A 79 36.67 -5.61 -13.94
C ALA A 79 36.25 -4.14 -13.74
N PRO A 80 37.14 -3.12 -13.82
CA PRO A 80 36.73 -1.72 -13.64
C PRO A 80 35.72 -1.24 -14.69
N ALA A 81 35.89 -1.66 -15.95
CA ALA A 81 34.99 -1.32 -17.04
C ALA A 81 33.63 -2.02 -16.89
N LEU A 82 33.62 -3.29 -16.47
CA LEU A 82 32.38 -4.04 -16.19
C LEU A 82 31.59 -3.44 -15.03
N LEU A 83 32.28 -3.02 -13.96
CA LEU A 83 31.66 -2.33 -12.84
C LEU A 83 31.03 -1.01 -13.29
N HIS A 84 31.81 -0.12 -13.91
CA HIS A 84 31.32 1.19 -14.30
C HIS A 84 30.12 1.11 -15.26
N ARG A 85 30.21 0.27 -16.30
CA ARG A 85 29.11 0.11 -17.27
C ARG A 85 27.89 -0.56 -16.65
N GLY A 86 28.08 -1.56 -15.79
CA GLY A 86 26.95 -2.23 -15.15
C GLY A 86 26.22 -1.32 -14.15
N PHE A 87 26.95 -0.52 -13.36
CA PHE A 87 26.31 0.48 -12.49
C PHE A 87 25.57 1.56 -13.27
N LEU A 88 26.12 2.04 -14.39
CA LEU A 88 25.40 2.98 -15.26
C LEU A 88 24.13 2.36 -15.87
N LEU A 89 24.21 1.09 -16.32
CA LEU A 89 23.06 0.38 -16.88
C LEU A 89 21.96 0.19 -15.83
N VAL A 90 22.31 -0.25 -14.62
CA VAL A 90 21.36 -0.46 -13.53
C VAL A 90 20.77 0.86 -13.02
N ALA A 91 21.57 1.92 -12.95
CA ALA A 91 21.07 3.26 -12.61
C ALA A 91 20.05 3.74 -13.64
N GLY A 92 20.38 3.65 -14.95
CA GLY A 92 19.47 4.03 -16.02
C GLY A 92 18.19 3.18 -16.04
N ALA A 93 18.30 1.87 -15.84
CA ALA A 93 17.15 0.99 -15.71
C ALA A 93 16.28 1.32 -14.48
N GLY A 94 16.90 1.72 -13.37
CA GLY A 94 16.22 2.19 -12.17
C GLY A 94 15.37 3.42 -12.43
N VAL A 95 15.98 4.45 -13.02
CA VAL A 95 15.25 5.67 -13.43
C VAL A 95 14.11 5.31 -14.39
N LEU A 96 14.39 4.52 -15.43
CA LEU A 96 13.38 4.14 -16.41
C LEU A 96 12.19 3.42 -15.76
N THR A 97 12.44 2.37 -14.98
CA THR A 97 11.37 1.58 -14.35
C THR A 97 10.58 2.38 -13.32
N GLY A 98 11.23 3.25 -12.54
CA GLY A 98 10.54 4.17 -11.64
C GLY A 98 9.68 5.19 -12.40
N THR A 99 10.18 5.77 -13.49
CA THR A 99 9.41 6.68 -14.35
C THR A 99 8.22 5.97 -14.98
N LEU A 100 8.38 4.72 -15.42
CA LEU A 100 7.26 3.94 -15.96
C LEU A 100 6.16 3.73 -14.92
N LEU A 101 6.49 3.46 -13.66
CA LEU A 101 5.49 3.37 -12.59
C LEU A 101 4.80 4.73 -12.33
N VAL A 102 5.54 5.83 -12.37
CA VAL A 102 4.94 7.17 -12.17
C VAL A 102 3.99 7.53 -13.33
N LEU A 103 4.34 7.15 -14.56
CA LEU A 103 3.55 7.46 -15.75
C LEU A 103 2.31 6.55 -15.88
N PHE A 104 2.46 5.26 -15.61
CA PHE A 104 1.48 4.21 -15.93
C PHE A 104 0.95 3.43 -14.72
N GLY A 105 1.54 3.62 -13.54
CA GLY A 105 1.09 2.98 -12.30
C GLY A 105 0.00 3.79 -11.58
N PRO A 106 -0.54 3.25 -10.48
CA PRO A 106 -1.57 3.93 -9.69
C PRO A 106 -1.02 5.23 -9.12
N ARG A 107 -1.65 6.37 -9.45
CA ARG A 107 -1.23 7.69 -8.96
C ARG A 107 -1.76 7.97 -7.58
N GLN A 108 -3.08 7.90 -7.40
CA GLN A 108 -3.69 7.90 -6.07
C GLN A 108 -4.06 6.47 -5.67
N PRO A 109 -3.91 6.09 -4.38
CA PRO A 109 -3.38 6.90 -3.27
C PRO A 109 -1.84 6.95 -3.19
N LEU A 110 -1.09 6.32 -4.11
CA LEU A 110 0.36 6.08 -3.95
C LEU A 110 1.23 7.35 -3.91
N PHE A 111 0.85 8.40 -4.64
CA PHE A 111 1.58 9.68 -4.75
C PHE A 111 0.66 10.85 -4.43
N GLU A 112 0.90 11.49 -3.28
CA GLU A 112 0.11 12.65 -2.82
C GLU A 112 0.68 14.00 -3.28
N SER A 113 1.93 14.03 -3.74
CA SER A 113 2.58 15.25 -4.20
C SER A 113 3.40 15.04 -5.47
N GLY A 114 3.48 16.09 -6.29
CA GLY A 114 4.36 16.09 -7.48
C GLY A 114 5.83 15.85 -7.13
N TRP A 115 6.27 16.25 -5.93
CA TRP A 115 7.62 15.96 -5.43
C TRP A 115 7.86 14.49 -5.16
N ALA A 116 6.87 13.77 -4.61
CA ALA A 116 6.96 12.32 -4.44
C ALA A 116 7.07 11.61 -5.80
N MET A 117 6.29 12.04 -6.79
CA MET A 117 6.38 11.53 -8.17
C MET A 117 7.74 11.79 -8.81
N ALA A 118 8.28 13.00 -8.65
CA ALA A 118 9.59 13.38 -9.20
C ALA A 118 10.76 12.65 -8.50
N GLY A 119 10.65 12.42 -7.18
CA GLY A 119 11.67 11.75 -6.37
C GLY A 119 11.69 10.23 -6.53
N PHE A 120 10.56 9.61 -6.89
CA PHE A 120 10.44 8.15 -6.93
C PHE A 120 11.40 7.47 -7.93
N PRO A 121 11.58 7.92 -9.18
CA PRO A 121 12.58 7.34 -10.09
C PRO A 121 14.01 7.39 -9.53
N LEU A 122 14.34 8.47 -8.81
CA LEU A 122 15.65 8.61 -8.16
C LEU A 122 15.81 7.62 -7.01
N MET A 123 14.75 7.39 -6.22
CA MET A 123 14.73 6.38 -5.18
C MET A 123 14.97 4.97 -5.75
N VAL A 124 14.26 4.59 -6.82
CA VAL A 124 14.46 3.29 -7.48
C VAL A 124 15.91 3.13 -7.95
N MET A 125 16.47 4.15 -8.58
CA MET A 125 17.87 4.18 -9.00
C MET A 125 18.83 3.95 -7.83
N VAL A 126 18.65 4.68 -6.72
CA VAL A 126 19.50 4.56 -5.52
C VAL A 126 19.45 3.14 -4.97
N LEU A 127 18.25 2.57 -4.83
CA LEU A 127 18.07 1.22 -4.31
C LEU A 127 18.65 0.16 -5.25
N ALA A 128 18.61 0.38 -6.56
CA ALA A 128 19.12 -0.57 -7.55
C ALA A 128 20.65 -0.63 -7.51
N VAL A 129 21.29 0.54 -7.42
CA VAL A 129 22.74 0.65 -7.19
C VAL A 129 23.11 0.06 -5.84
N PHE A 130 22.33 0.33 -4.79
CA PHE A 130 22.54 -0.20 -3.44
C PHE A 130 22.52 -1.74 -3.41
N ALA A 131 21.58 -2.36 -4.12
CA ALA A 131 21.46 -3.81 -4.24
C ALA A 131 22.62 -4.43 -5.07
N LEU A 132 22.97 -3.82 -6.21
CA LEU A 132 24.05 -4.33 -7.06
C LEU A 132 25.41 -4.31 -6.35
N LEU A 133 25.64 -3.37 -5.43
CA LEU A 133 26.87 -3.29 -4.64
C LEU A 133 27.10 -4.54 -3.78
N ASP A 134 26.05 -5.17 -3.25
CA ASP A 134 26.21 -6.40 -2.46
C ASP A 134 26.79 -7.54 -3.31
N LYS A 135 26.34 -7.61 -4.57
CA LYS A 135 26.77 -8.60 -5.55
C LYS A 135 28.16 -8.30 -6.09
N ALA A 136 28.46 -7.03 -6.33
CA ALA A 136 29.76 -6.59 -6.80
C ALA A 136 30.86 -6.79 -5.74
N THR A 137 30.58 -6.50 -4.47
CA THR A 137 31.53 -6.73 -3.36
C THR A 137 31.77 -8.22 -3.13
N SER A 138 30.74 -9.05 -3.25
CA SER A 138 30.87 -10.51 -3.24
C SER A 138 31.76 -11.02 -4.39
N GLY A 139 31.48 -10.60 -5.63
CA GLY A 139 32.26 -10.99 -6.81
C GLY A 139 33.73 -10.52 -6.79
N LEU A 140 34.05 -9.42 -6.10
CA LEU A 140 35.44 -8.98 -5.88
C LEU A 140 36.12 -9.63 -4.66
N GLY A 141 35.43 -10.51 -3.93
CA GLY A 141 35.95 -11.18 -2.74
C GLY A 141 36.11 -10.25 -1.53
N VAL A 142 35.27 -9.21 -1.41
CA VAL A 142 35.32 -8.21 -0.36
C VAL A 142 33.96 -7.96 0.29
N ALA A 143 33.18 -9.04 0.48
CA ALA A 143 31.82 -9.03 1.02
C ALA A 143 31.67 -8.29 2.37
N ARG A 144 32.75 -8.12 3.15
CA ARG A 144 32.73 -7.29 4.38
C ARG A 144 32.21 -5.86 4.15
N TRP A 145 32.44 -5.29 2.96
CA TRP A 145 31.94 -3.95 2.64
C TRP A 145 30.44 -3.90 2.42
N SER A 146 29.83 -5.00 1.96
CA SER A 146 28.37 -5.15 1.91
C SER A 146 27.78 -5.17 3.32
N ALA A 147 28.39 -5.93 4.24
CA ALA A 147 27.96 -5.97 5.64
C ALA A 147 28.04 -4.58 6.30
N VAL A 148 29.16 -3.86 6.12
CA VAL A 148 29.33 -2.50 6.64
C VAL A 148 28.29 -1.55 6.05
N LYS A 149 28.07 -1.57 4.72
CA LYS A 149 27.05 -0.76 4.04
C LYS A 149 25.66 -0.99 4.64
N ASN A 150 25.26 -2.27 4.77
CA ASN A 150 23.92 -2.63 5.21
C ASN A 150 23.68 -2.29 6.68
N LEU A 151 24.68 -2.52 7.54
CA LEU A 151 24.58 -2.15 8.96
C LEU A 151 24.55 -0.63 9.15
N ALA A 152 25.41 0.11 8.43
CA ALA A 152 25.43 1.56 8.47
C ALA A 152 24.10 2.17 7.99
N HIS A 153 23.54 1.67 6.89
CA HIS A 153 22.23 2.10 6.40
C HIS A 153 21.12 1.77 7.41
N ALA A 154 21.09 0.55 7.96
CA ALA A 154 20.08 0.14 8.93
C ALA A 154 20.08 0.99 10.21
N ALA A 155 21.25 1.33 10.74
CA ALA A 155 21.37 2.21 11.90
C ALA A 155 21.04 3.68 11.55
N ALA A 156 21.58 4.19 10.44
CA ALA A 156 21.40 5.58 10.05
C ALA A 156 19.94 5.91 9.73
N LYS A 157 19.20 5.02 9.06
CA LYS A 157 17.78 5.27 8.75
C LYS A 157 16.90 5.29 10.00
N LEU A 158 17.23 4.48 11.02
CA LEU A 158 16.52 4.48 12.29
C LEU A 158 16.73 5.79 13.05
N VAL A 159 17.95 6.33 13.05
CA VAL A 159 18.22 7.65 13.64
C VAL A 159 17.53 8.76 12.82
N ALA A 160 17.61 8.67 11.49
CA ALA A 160 17.04 9.68 10.61
C ALA A 160 15.50 9.75 10.71
N VAL A 161 14.79 8.63 10.81
CA VAL A 161 13.32 8.65 10.92
C VAL A 161 12.86 9.28 12.23
N VAL A 162 13.58 9.07 13.33
CA VAL A 162 13.31 9.74 14.61
C VAL A 162 13.58 11.24 14.50
N ALA A 163 14.70 11.63 13.88
CA ALA A 163 15.06 13.04 13.75
C ALA A 163 14.10 13.82 12.83
N LEU A 164 13.53 13.16 11.83
CA LEU A 164 12.61 13.76 10.86
C LEU A 164 11.14 13.62 11.25
N ALA A 165 10.83 12.97 12.38
CA ALA A 165 9.47 12.71 12.83
C ALA A 165 8.64 13.98 13.07
N VAL A 166 9.29 15.10 13.37
CA VAL A 166 8.65 16.41 13.58
C VAL A 166 7.81 16.92 12.40
N TRP A 167 7.98 16.38 11.20
CA TRP A 167 7.19 16.78 10.03
C TRP A 167 6.04 15.83 9.72
N GLU A 168 5.92 14.70 10.43
CA GLU A 168 4.79 13.76 10.40
C GLU A 168 4.27 13.37 9.00
N GLN A 169 5.13 13.33 7.99
CA GLN A 169 4.77 13.02 6.59
C GLN A 169 5.46 11.74 6.10
N ALA A 170 4.79 10.99 5.22
CA ALA A 170 5.32 9.80 4.54
C ALA A 170 6.63 10.10 3.79
N ALA A 171 6.75 11.31 3.23
CA ALA A 171 7.95 11.78 2.57
C ALA A 171 9.18 11.72 3.47
N THR A 172 9.04 11.94 4.78
CA THR A 172 10.16 11.87 5.73
C THR A 172 10.65 10.44 5.98
N ILE A 173 9.73 9.49 6.07
CA ILE A 173 10.03 8.06 6.19
C ILE A 173 10.78 7.61 4.94
N VAL A 174 10.26 7.97 3.76
CA VAL A 174 10.90 7.67 2.46
C VAL A 174 12.28 8.33 2.33
N LEU A 175 12.42 9.59 2.76
CA LEU A 175 13.68 10.32 2.71
C LEU A 175 14.72 9.70 3.65
N SER A 176 14.34 9.33 4.88
CA SER A 176 15.23 8.68 5.86
C SER A 176 15.83 7.40 5.28
N TRP A 177 15.05 6.64 4.52
CA TRP A 177 15.47 5.41 3.86
C TRP A 177 16.37 5.72 2.65
N THR A 178 15.91 6.60 1.76
CA THR A 178 16.56 6.85 0.46
C THR A 178 17.90 7.57 0.62
N LEU A 179 17.96 8.60 1.47
CA LEU A 179 19.16 9.39 1.67
C LEU A 179 20.28 8.56 2.31
N THR A 180 19.95 7.78 3.34
CA THR A 180 20.94 6.93 4.01
C THR A 180 21.42 5.79 3.11
N ALA A 181 20.54 5.23 2.27
CA ALA A 181 20.91 4.26 1.24
C ALA A 181 21.86 4.90 0.20
N ALA A 182 21.58 6.12 -0.27
CA ALA A 182 22.41 6.84 -1.23
C ALA A 182 23.83 7.11 -0.68
N VAL A 183 23.94 7.59 0.56
CA VAL A 183 25.22 7.83 1.22
C VAL A 183 26.02 6.53 1.36
N ALA A 184 25.39 5.46 1.85
CA ALA A 184 26.02 4.17 2.03
C ALA A 184 26.45 3.54 0.69
N ALA A 185 25.62 3.68 -0.36
CA ALA A 185 25.94 3.23 -1.71
C ALA A 185 27.14 3.98 -2.30
N LEU A 186 27.15 5.32 -2.19
CA LEU A 186 28.23 6.16 -2.71
C LEU A 186 29.56 5.82 -2.04
N CYS A 187 29.59 5.74 -0.70
CA CYS A 187 30.80 5.39 0.06
C CYS A 187 31.35 4.03 -0.39
N THR A 188 30.47 3.04 -0.51
CA THR A 188 30.86 1.67 -0.91
C THR A 188 31.34 1.63 -2.36
N TYR A 189 30.67 2.33 -3.26
CA TYR A 189 31.05 2.43 -4.67
C TYR A 189 32.44 3.07 -4.83
N VAL A 190 32.73 4.15 -4.12
CA VAL A 190 34.06 4.81 -4.16
C VAL A 190 35.16 3.85 -3.70
N VAL A 191 34.93 3.12 -2.62
CA VAL A 191 35.86 2.09 -2.13
C VAL A 191 36.08 0.99 -3.17
N LEU A 192 34.99 0.48 -3.75
CA LEU A 192 35.02 -0.58 -4.76
C LEU A 192 35.76 -0.13 -6.02
N HIS A 193 35.46 1.08 -6.51
CA HIS A 193 36.06 1.66 -7.70
C HIS A 193 37.56 1.84 -7.52
N ARG A 194 38.00 2.45 -6.40
CA ARG A 194 39.43 2.61 -6.07
C ARG A 194 40.15 1.25 -6.00
N ARG A 195 39.54 0.24 -5.37
CA ARG A 195 40.14 -1.08 -5.22
C ARG A 195 40.24 -1.82 -6.55
N SER A 196 39.21 -1.76 -7.39
CA SER A 196 39.18 -2.39 -8.71
C SER A 196 40.32 -1.92 -9.63
N ARG A 197 40.77 -0.66 -9.46
CA ARG A 197 41.87 -0.07 -10.27
C ARG A 197 43.26 -0.27 -9.68
N ARG A 198 43.37 -0.33 -8.34
CA ARG A 198 44.67 -0.38 -7.65
C ARG A 198 45.16 -1.80 -7.36
N HIS A 199 44.27 -2.76 -7.15
CA HIS A 199 44.66 -4.08 -6.67
C HIS A 199 45.31 -4.92 -7.79
N PRO A 200 46.50 -5.54 -7.56
CA PRO A 200 47.25 -6.26 -8.60
C PRO A 200 46.47 -7.37 -9.31
N ARG A 201 45.62 -8.10 -8.56
CA ARG A 201 44.72 -9.14 -9.11
C ARG A 201 43.92 -8.67 -10.34
N TRP A 202 43.46 -7.42 -10.35
CA TRP A 202 42.61 -6.89 -11.42
C TRP A 202 43.42 -6.25 -12.56
N ARG A 203 44.73 -6.46 -12.59
CA ARG A 203 45.60 -6.13 -13.73
C ARG A 203 45.93 -7.36 -14.57
N GLN A 204 45.62 -8.56 -14.08
CA GLN A 204 45.82 -9.80 -14.81
C GLN A 204 44.88 -9.87 -16.03
N PRO A 205 45.24 -10.59 -17.10
CA PRO A 205 44.38 -10.81 -18.25
C PRO A 205 43.01 -11.37 -17.83
N ALA A 206 41.96 -10.91 -18.49
CA ALA A 206 40.61 -11.39 -18.23
C ALA A 206 40.43 -12.82 -18.78
N ASP A 207 39.94 -13.73 -17.95
CA ASP A 207 39.58 -15.11 -18.33
C ASP A 207 38.04 -15.23 -18.38
N LEU A 208 37.43 -14.37 -19.19
CA LEU A 208 35.97 -14.34 -19.35
C LEU A 208 35.54 -15.32 -20.44
N PRO A 209 34.49 -16.12 -20.20
CA PRO A 209 33.97 -17.02 -21.22
C PRO A 209 33.38 -16.25 -22.41
N PRO A 210 33.15 -16.93 -23.56
CA PRO A 210 32.55 -16.32 -24.72
C PRO A 210 31.20 -15.65 -24.41
N ARG A 211 30.94 -14.50 -25.03
CA ARG A 211 29.73 -13.69 -24.80
C ARG A 211 28.44 -14.51 -24.86
N ARG A 212 28.33 -15.47 -25.79
CA ARG A 212 27.15 -16.35 -25.94
C ARG A 212 26.85 -17.15 -24.67
N GLN A 213 27.88 -17.63 -23.97
CA GLN A 213 27.71 -18.38 -22.73
C GLN A 213 27.29 -17.47 -21.57
N MET A 214 27.86 -16.26 -21.51
CA MET A 214 27.44 -15.24 -20.55
C MET A 214 25.98 -14.82 -20.76
N TRP A 215 25.57 -14.58 -22.01
CA TRP A 215 24.19 -14.22 -22.38
C TRP A 215 23.19 -15.34 -22.12
N SER A 216 23.58 -16.61 -22.35
CA SER A 216 22.72 -17.75 -22.04
C SER A 216 22.48 -17.87 -20.53
N TYR A 217 23.51 -17.65 -19.71
CA TYR A 217 23.39 -17.68 -18.25
C TYR A 217 22.56 -16.49 -17.73
N PHE A 218 22.79 -15.30 -18.30
CA PHE A 218 22.01 -14.09 -18.06
C PHE A 218 20.52 -14.30 -18.32
N GLY A 219 20.14 -14.80 -19.51
CA GLY A 219 18.73 -14.98 -19.87
C GLY A 219 18.00 -15.97 -18.96
N SER A 220 18.66 -17.06 -18.56
CA SER A 220 18.08 -18.01 -17.59
C SER A 220 17.91 -17.41 -16.19
N SER A 221 18.82 -16.54 -15.77
CA SER A 221 18.77 -15.92 -14.44
C SER A 221 17.72 -14.82 -14.35
N LEU A 222 17.62 -13.99 -15.40
CA LEU A 222 16.62 -12.93 -15.50
C LEU A 222 15.20 -13.51 -15.40
N GLY A 223 14.93 -14.58 -16.14
CA GLY A 223 13.61 -15.20 -16.13
C GLY A 223 13.19 -15.76 -14.76
N ILE A 224 14.13 -16.35 -14.02
CA ILE A 224 13.87 -16.82 -12.67
C ILE A 224 13.64 -15.62 -11.74
N GLY A 225 14.54 -14.63 -11.74
CA GLY A 225 14.42 -13.45 -10.87
C GLY A 225 13.12 -12.67 -11.06
N SER A 226 12.65 -12.53 -12.30
CA SER A 226 11.37 -11.87 -12.60
C SER A 226 10.17 -12.60 -11.98
N LEU A 227 10.11 -13.94 -12.06
CA LEU A 227 9.01 -14.73 -11.49
C LEU A 227 8.89 -14.53 -9.97
N TRP A 228 10.01 -14.49 -9.26
CA TRP A 228 10.02 -14.28 -7.81
C TRP A 228 9.63 -12.86 -7.38
N SER A 229 9.72 -11.89 -8.29
CA SER A 229 9.45 -10.49 -7.96
C SER A 229 7.96 -10.15 -8.13
N ILE A 230 7.23 -10.80 -9.04
CA ILE A 230 5.85 -10.41 -9.39
C ILE A 230 4.88 -10.46 -8.19
N GLY A 231 4.85 -11.56 -7.44
CA GLY A 231 3.94 -11.68 -6.28
C GLY A 231 4.14 -10.54 -5.26
N PRO A 232 5.37 -10.36 -4.73
CA PRO A 232 5.70 -9.26 -3.85
C PRO A 232 5.48 -7.84 -4.43
N LEU A 233 5.45 -7.69 -5.77
CA LEU A 233 5.18 -6.41 -6.45
C LEU A 233 3.73 -5.99 -6.32
N VAL A 234 2.86 -6.94 -6.62
CA VAL A 234 1.47 -6.65 -6.91
C VAL A 234 0.67 -6.62 -5.62
N VAL A 235 0.98 -7.48 -4.65
CA VAL A 235 0.18 -7.61 -3.42
C VAL A 235 0.11 -6.31 -2.59
N PRO A 236 1.22 -5.60 -2.27
CA PRO A 236 1.12 -4.32 -1.56
C PRO A 236 0.35 -3.26 -2.35
N LEU A 237 0.48 -3.26 -3.69
CA LEU A 237 -0.27 -2.36 -4.55
C LEU A 237 -1.77 -2.67 -4.52
N ILE A 238 -2.16 -3.95 -4.49
CA ILE A 238 -3.56 -4.36 -4.31
C ILE A 238 -4.08 -3.85 -2.98
N VAL A 239 -3.34 -4.05 -1.89
CA VAL A 239 -3.76 -3.64 -0.55
C VAL A 239 -3.97 -2.11 -0.49
N VAL A 240 -2.97 -1.34 -0.90
CA VAL A 240 -3.04 0.13 -0.83
C VAL A 240 -4.13 0.71 -1.73
N THR A 241 -4.38 0.11 -2.91
CA THR A 241 -5.39 0.61 -3.86
C THR A 241 -6.81 0.19 -3.54
N GLN A 242 -7.01 -0.96 -2.89
CA GLN A 242 -8.37 -1.47 -2.61
C GLN A 242 -8.91 -1.08 -1.23
N ILE A 243 -8.06 -1.06 -0.20
CA ILE A 243 -8.48 -0.85 1.19
C ILE A 243 -7.74 0.30 1.88
N GLY A 244 -6.89 1.02 1.13
CA GLY A 244 -6.30 2.29 1.55
C GLY A 244 -4.95 2.20 2.27
N PRO A 245 -4.30 3.35 2.52
CA PRO A 245 -2.96 3.39 3.11
C PRO A 245 -2.87 2.86 4.54
N ALA A 246 -3.81 3.17 5.43
CA ALA A 246 -3.77 2.69 6.81
C ALA A 246 -3.76 1.16 6.89
N ALA A 247 -4.62 0.49 6.12
CA ALA A 247 -4.61 -0.97 5.99
C ALA A 247 -3.30 -1.51 5.40
N ASN A 248 -2.70 -0.79 4.43
CA ASN A 248 -1.38 -1.14 3.92
C ASN A 248 -0.28 -1.05 4.99
N ALA A 249 -0.39 -0.16 5.98
CA ALA A 249 0.55 -0.11 7.09
C ALA A 249 0.49 -1.39 7.93
N TYR A 250 -0.73 -1.85 8.29
CA TYR A 250 -0.93 -3.09 9.04
C TYR A 250 -0.40 -4.31 8.28
N PHE A 251 -0.69 -4.36 6.98
CA PHE A 251 -0.13 -5.36 6.08
C PHE A 251 1.39 -5.32 6.05
N ALA A 252 2.00 -4.16 5.76
CA ALA A 252 3.43 -4.03 5.51
C ALA A 252 4.28 -4.43 6.71
N ILE A 253 3.90 -4.02 7.93
CA ILE A 253 4.64 -4.38 9.15
C ILE A 253 4.52 -5.88 9.43
N SER A 254 3.31 -6.45 9.30
CA SER A 254 3.10 -7.89 9.45
C SER A 254 3.88 -8.67 8.40
N TRP A 255 3.85 -8.20 7.14
CA TRP A 255 4.50 -8.82 6.02
C TRP A 255 6.03 -8.73 6.08
N ALA A 256 6.58 -7.70 6.72
CA ALA A 256 8.02 -7.60 6.96
C ALA A 256 8.51 -8.77 7.84
N MET A 257 7.73 -9.16 8.86
CA MET A 257 8.02 -10.32 9.71
C MET A 257 7.94 -11.62 8.91
N ILE A 258 6.86 -11.79 8.15
CA ILE A 258 6.62 -12.98 7.31
C ILE A 258 7.74 -13.14 6.27
N SER A 259 8.10 -12.05 5.58
CA SER A 259 9.13 -12.02 4.55
C SER A 259 10.51 -12.36 5.08
N ALA A 260 10.86 -11.90 6.29
CA ALA A 260 12.12 -12.25 6.94
C ALA A 260 12.24 -13.77 7.17
N LEU A 261 11.14 -14.41 7.57
CA LEU A 261 11.10 -15.86 7.79
C LEU A 261 11.14 -16.65 6.47
N TYR A 262 10.42 -16.19 5.44
CA TYR A 262 10.54 -16.73 4.08
C TYR A 262 11.99 -16.73 3.59
N LEU A 263 12.69 -15.61 3.78
CA LEU A 263 14.08 -15.49 3.39
C LEU A 263 14.97 -16.49 4.14
N MET A 264 14.78 -16.63 5.46
CA MET A 264 15.53 -17.59 6.28
C MET A 264 15.37 -19.05 5.80
N MET A 265 14.18 -19.43 5.35
CA MET A 265 13.93 -20.76 4.78
C MET A 265 14.76 -20.99 3.49
N HIS A 266 14.80 -20.01 2.60
CA HIS A 266 15.52 -20.13 1.33
C HIS A 266 17.05 -20.12 1.50
N LEU A 267 17.58 -19.57 2.60
CA LEU A 267 19.01 -19.63 2.92
C LEU A 267 19.54 -21.04 3.19
N VAL A 268 18.66 -22.03 3.41
CA VAL A 268 19.05 -23.44 3.56
C VAL A 268 19.43 -24.08 2.22
N VAL A 269 18.82 -23.64 1.12
CA VAL A 269 18.90 -24.29 -0.20
C VAL A 269 20.31 -24.19 -0.80
N GLY A 270 20.91 -23.00 -0.75
CA GLY A 270 22.23 -22.73 -1.35
C GLY A 270 23.35 -23.61 -0.77
N PRO A 271 23.58 -23.60 0.56
CA PRO A 271 24.56 -24.47 1.21
C PRO A 271 24.34 -25.95 0.93
N TYR A 272 23.07 -26.42 0.88
CA TYR A 272 22.76 -27.81 0.55
C TYR A 272 23.22 -28.18 -0.87
N VAL A 273 22.89 -27.35 -1.87
CA VAL A 273 23.28 -27.60 -3.28
C VAL A 273 24.81 -27.62 -3.40
N ALA A 274 25.51 -26.71 -2.72
CA ALA A 274 26.97 -26.64 -2.73
C ALA A 274 27.60 -27.90 -2.10
N GLU A 275 27.11 -28.34 -0.94
CA GLU A 275 27.68 -29.48 -0.22
C GLU A 275 27.43 -30.81 -0.96
N VAL A 276 26.26 -30.97 -1.58
CA VAL A 276 25.96 -32.13 -2.43
C VAL A 276 26.85 -32.16 -3.67
N ALA A 277 27.13 -31.01 -4.28
CA ALA A 277 28.05 -30.93 -5.41
C ALA A 277 29.50 -31.28 -5.02
N ALA A 278 29.93 -30.89 -3.81
CA ALA A 278 31.25 -31.23 -3.27
C ALA A 278 31.36 -32.69 -2.81
N ASN A 279 30.26 -33.29 -2.35
CA ASN A 279 30.21 -34.66 -1.81
C ASN A 279 29.11 -35.52 -2.44
N PRO A 280 29.22 -35.89 -3.73
CA PRO A 280 28.16 -36.64 -4.43
C PRO A 280 27.80 -37.99 -3.80
N GLY A 281 28.72 -38.63 -3.06
CA GLY A 281 28.47 -39.88 -2.34
C GLY A 281 27.58 -39.74 -1.11
N GLN A 282 27.30 -38.52 -0.65
CA GLN A 282 26.55 -38.24 0.58
C GLN A 282 25.17 -37.62 0.34
N VAL A 283 24.67 -37.65 -0.90
CA VAL A 283 23.38 -37.02 -1.29
C VAL A 283 22.24 -37.44 -0.36
N ARG A 284 22.17 -38.71 0.07
CA ARG A 284 21.10 -39.20 0.94
C ARG A 284 21.13 -38.51 2.30
N ALA A 285 22.29 -38.53 2.95
CA ALA A 285 22.47 -37.96 4.28
C ALA A 285 22.21 -36.45 4.25
N LEU A 286 22.77 -35.74 3.27
CA LEU A 286 22.60 -34.31 3.09
C LEU A 286 21.14 -33.93 2.75
N SER A 287 20.43 -34.72 1.94
CA SER A 287 19.01 -34.47 1.61
C SER A 287 18.12 -34.59 2.84
N TRP A 288 18.28 -35.66 3.63
CA TRP A 288 17.54 -35.82 4.88
C TRP A 288 17.91 -34.76 5.92
N ARG A 289 19.18 -34.34 5.95
CA ARG A 289 19.62 -33.21 6.78
C ARG A 289 18.91 -31.92 6.38
N MET A 290 18.86 -31.59 5.09
CA MET A 290 18.15 -30.43 4.56
C MET A 290 16.68 -30.43 4.98
N VAL A 291 15.98 -31.57 4.82
CA VAL A 291 14.58 -31.72 5.22
C VAL A 291 14.38 -31.43 6.71
N ARG A 292 15.21 -32.01 7.59
CA ARG A 292 15.12 -31.77 9.04
C ARG A 292 15.42 -30.32 9.41
N MET A 293 16.41 -29.69 8.77
CA MET A 293 16.72 -28.28 9.00
C MET A 293 15.56 -27.38 8.53
N MET A 294 14.99 -27.64 7.35
CA MET A 294 13.86 -26.87 6.85
C MET A 294 12.63 -27.02 7.74
N ALA A 295 12.33 -28.25 8.18
CA ALA A 295 11.23 -28.51 9.11
C ALA A 295 11.43 -27.79 10.44
N ALA A 296 12.65 -27.81 11.00
CA ALA A 296 12.96 -27.09 12.23
C ALA A 296 12.81 -25.56 12.05
N VAL A 297 13.31 -25.01 10.94
CA VAL A 297 13.15 -23.58 10.63
C VAL A 297 11.68 -23.22 10.48
N ALA A 298 10.89 -24.01 9.75
CA ALA A 298 9.47 -23.76 9.56
C ALA A 298 8.68 -23.81 10.87
N VAL A 299 8.92 -24.83 11.72
CA VAL A 299 8.25 -24.94 13.02
C VAL A 299 8.60 -23.78 13.94
N LEU A 300 9.88 -23.40 14.02
CA LEU A 300 10.31 -22.26 14.83
C LEU A 300 9.76 -20.94 14.29
N ALA A 301 9.72 -20.77 12.98
CA ALA A 301 9.13 -19.60 12.33
C ALA A 301 7.64 -19.48 12.62
N SER A 302 6.87 -20.56 12.46
CA SER A 302 5.44 -20.61 12.79
C SER A 302 5.18 -20.32 14.27
N ALA A 303 5.95 -20.96 15.18
CA ALA A 303 5.83 -20.68 16.61
C ALA A 303 6.17 -19.21 16.95
N GLY A 304 7.20 -18.66 16.31
CA GLY A 304 7.57 -17.25 16.44
C GLY A 304 6.44 -16.32 15.99
N LEU A 305 5.79 -16.59 14.86
CA LEU A 305 4.66 -15.80 14.40
C LEU A 305 3.42 -15.91 15.30
N LEU A 306 3.15 -17.09 15.88
CA LEU A 306 2.02 -17.28 16.78
C LEU A 306 2.22 -16.60 18.15
N LEU A 307 3.43 -16.69 18.70
CA LEU A 307 3.71 -16.30 20.09
C LEU A 307 4.35 -14.91 20.20
N VAL A 308 5.36 -14.63 19.36
CA VAL A 308 6.15 -13.40 19.40
C VAL A 308 5.63 -12.35 18.42
N GLY A 309 4.99 -12.80 17.34
CA GLY A 309 4.36 -11.96 16.32
C GLY A 309 3.43 -10.87 16.89
N PRO A 310 2.33 -11.24 17.58
CA PRO A 310 1.38 -10.28 18.15
C PRO A 310 2.00 -9.35 19.20
N LEU A 311 2.99 -9.84 19.95
CA LEU A 311 3.74 -9.02 20.91
C LEU A 311 4.55 -7.94 20.19
N THR A 312 5.20 -8.31 19.08
CA THR A 312 6.00 -7.40 18.25
C THR A 312 5.11 -6.36 17.56
N LEU A 313 3.93 -6.74 17.07
CA LEU A 313 2.96 -5.78 16.52
C LEU A 313 2.50 -4.76 17.57
N GLY A 314 2.32 -5.17 18.83
CA GLY A 314 1.99 -4.23 19.89
C GLY A 314 3.09 -3.20 20.21
N LEU A 315 4.35 -3.49 19.84
CA LEU A 315 5.40 -2.46 19.91
C LEU A 315 5.17 -1.37 18.86
N ALA A 316 4.54 -1.69 17.72
CA ALA A 316 4.13 -0.71 16.72
C ALA A 316 2.86 0.05 17.15
N GLY A 317 1.88 -0.64 17.75
CA GLY A 317 0.66 -0.04 18.31
C GLY A 317 -0.44 -1.07 18.52
N ASP A 318 -1.49 -0.73 19.28
CA ASP A 318 -2.60 -1.66 19.56
C ASP A 318 -3.44 -1.94 18.30
N GLU A 319 -3.64 -0.94 17.43
CA GLU A 319 -4.28 -1.11 16.12
C GLU A 319 -3.50 -2.07 15.21
N TYR A 320 -2.17 -1.90 15.12
CA TYR A 320 -1.30 -2.82 14.37
C TYR A 320 -1.41 -4.25 14.88
N ARG A 321 -1.53 -4.45 16.19
CA ARG A 321 -1.76 -5.77 16.78
C ARG A 321 -3.14 -6.31 16.40
N ALA A 322 -4.20 -5.53 16.56
CA ALA A 322 -5.56 -5.95 16.27
C ALA A 322 -5.72 -6.39 14.80
N GLU A 323 -5.28 -5.53 13.88
CA GLU A 323 -5.46 -5.73 12.44
C GLU A 323 -4.44 -6.70 11.81
N GLY A 324 -3.21 -6.77 12.35
CA GLY A 324 -2.13 -7.60 11.81
C GLY A 324 -2.08 -9.04 12.31
N THR A 325 -2.64 -9.33 13.49
CA THR A 325 -2.45 -10.64 14.16
C THR A 325 -3.00 -11.81 13.34
N ALA A 326 -4.19 -11.67 12.76
CA ALA A 326 -4.80 -12.73 11.96
C ALA A 326 -3.94 -13.10 10.73
N LEU A 327 -3.30 -12.10 10.10
CA LEU A 327 -2.38 -12.34 8.99
C LEU A 327 -1.13 -13.13 9.45
N LEU A 328 -0.58 -12.82 10.62
CA LEU A 328 0.55 -13.58 11.18
C LEU A 328 0.18 -15.03 11.48
N TRP A 329 -1.03 -15.29 11.97
CA TRP A 329 -1.51 -16.65 12.22
C TRP A 329 -1.73 -17.44 10.94
N LEU A 330 -2.31 -16.83 9.90
CA LEU A 330 -2.40 -17.45 8.58
C LEU A 330 -1.00 -17.77 8.02
N ALA A 331 -0.03 -16.87 8.22
CA ALA A 331 1.34 -17.11 7.84
C ALA A 331 2.00 -18.25 8.62
N ALA A 332 1.74 -18.36 9.91
CA ALA A 332 2.19 -19.51 10.70
C ALA A 332 1.65 -20.83 10.14
N ALA A 333 0.44 -20.83 9.55
CA ALA A 333 -0.17 -22.02 8.93
C ALA A 333 0.43 -22.35 7.56
N PHE A 334 0.75 -21.35 6.72
CA PHE A 334 1.27 -21.60 5.38
C PHE A 334 2.80 -21.79 5.30
N LEU A 335 3.58 -21.29 6.27
CA LEU A 335 5.06 -21.45 6.25
C LEU A 335 5.52 -22.91 6.18
N PRO A 336 4.95 -23.87 6.93
CA PRO A 336 5.30 -25.28 6.80
C PRO A 336 4.99 -25.87 5.42
N LEU A 337 3.99 -25.34 4.72
CA LEU A 337 3.64 -25.75 3.35
C LEU A 337 4.69 -25.24 2.37
N SER A 338 5.11 -23.97 2.53
CA SER A 338 6.18 -23.38 1.75
C SER A 338 7.53 -24.11 1.92
N ALA A 339 7.78 -24.71 3.09
CA ALA A 339 8.96 -25.53 3.33
C ALA A 339 9.08 -26.69 2.35
N VAL A 340 7.96 -27.27 1.91
CA VAL A 340 7.91 -28.35 0.92
C VAL A 340 8.44 -27.84 -0.42
N ALA A 341 7.99 -26.66 -0.85
CA ALA A 341 8.44 -26.04 -2.10
C ALA A 341 9.94 -25.71 -2.06
N ALA A 342 10.44 -25.16 -0.96
CA ALA A 342 11.87 -24.84 -0.78
C ALA A 342 12.75 -26.11 -0.73
N VAL A 343 12.28 -27.20 -0.12
CA VAL A 343 12.97 -28.50 -0.16
C VAL A 343 13.03 -29.03 -1.60
N TYR A 344 11.90 -29.03 -2.29
CA TYR A 344 11.84 -29.48 -3.68
C TYR A 344 12.74 -28.62 -4.58
N GLU A 345 12.83 -27.31 -4.35
CA GLU A 345 13.73 -26.42 -5.07
C GLU A 345 15.19 -26.90 -4.96
N GLY A 346 15.66 -27.22 -3.75
CA GLY A 346 17.01 -27.75 -3.55
C GLY A 346 17.23 -29.04 -4.32
N PHE A 347 16.27 -29.95 -4.31
CA PHE A 347 16.34 -31.21 -5.06
C PHE A 347 16.35 -30.99 -6.56
N ALA A 348 15.49 -30.10 -7.06
CA ALA A 348 15.40 -29.72 -8.45
C ALA A 348 16.70 -29.06 -8.95
N ARG A 349 17.34 -28.23 -8.12
CA ARG A 349 18.66 -27.63 -8.41
C ARG A 349 19.76 -28.68 -8.49
N VAL A 350 19.80 -29.64 -7.56
CA VAL A 350 20.76 -30.77 -7.60
C VAL A 350 20.55 -31.64 -8.83
N GLN A 351 19.30 -31.97 -9.17
CA GLN A 351 18.94 -32.76 -10.34
C GLN A 351 19.05 -32.00 -11.67
N ARG A 352 19.18 -30.67 -11.61
CA ARG A 352 19.08 -29.74 -12.75
C ARG A 352 17.75 -29.87 -13.51
N ARG A 353 16.66 -30.16 -12.78
CA ARG A 353 15.29 -30.33 -13.31
C ARG A 353 14.35 -29.30 -12.70
N LEU A 354 14.50 -28.05 -13.14
CA LEU A 354 13.74 -26.91 -12.59
C LEU A 354 12.33 -26.75 -13.20
N ALA A 355 12.00 -27.47 -14.27
CA ALA A 355 10.75 -27.25 -15.01
C ALA A 355 9.50 -27.32 -14.12
N LEU A 356 9.32 -28.41 -13.37
CA LEU A 356 8.17 -28.54 -12.47
C LEU A 356 8.15 -27.45 -11.39
N TYR A 357 9.32 -27.13 -10.81
CA TYR A 357 9.42 -26.10 -9.79
C TYR A 357 8.95 -24.74 -10.34
N LEU A 358 9.47 -24.35 -11.50
CA LEU A 358 9.13 -23.08 -12.14
C LEU A 358 7.64 -23.03 -12.54
N SER A 359 7.09 -24.12 -13.06
CA SER A 359 5.66 -24.21 -13.38
C SER A 359 4.77 -24.03 -12.14
N VAL A 360 5.12 -24.67 -11.02
CA VAL A 360 4.40 -24.51 -9.76
C VAL A 360 4.54 -23.08 -9.23
N GLN A 361 5.72 -22.46 -9.31
CA GLN A 361 5.90 -21.08 -8.88
C GLN A 361 5.10 -20.07 -9.72
N THR A 362 4.98 -20.29 -11.02
CA THR A 362 4.08 -19.49 -11.87
C THR A 362 2.63 -19.64 -11.43
N LEU A 363 2.17 -20.87 -11.18
CA LEU A 363 0.81 -21.12 -10.68
C LEU A 363 0.56 -20.46 -9.33
N VAL A 364 1.48 -20.61 -8.38
CA VAL A 364 1.42 -19.99 -7.05
C VAL A 364 1.31 -18.47 -7.16
N THR A 365 2.12 -17.85 -8.03
CA THR A 365 2.06 -16.39 -8.25
C THR A 365 0.69 -15.95 -8.76
N VAL A 366 0.12 -16.67 -9.73
CA VAL A 366 -1.22 -16.37 -10.26
C VAL A 366 -2.29 -16.49 -9.16
N VAL A 367 -2.25 -17.57 -8.36
CA VAL A 367 -3.21 -17.79 -7.26
C VAL A 367 -3.06 -16.72 -6.18
N ILE A 368 -1.83 -16.33 -5.81
CA ILE A 368 -1.59 -15.26 -4.84
C ILE A 368 -2.15 -13.94 -5.36
N VAL A 369 -1.85 -13.55 -6.59
CA VAL A 369 -2.30 -12.25 -7.15
C VAL A 369 -3.81 -12.21 -7.28
N ALA A 370 -4.42 -13.23 -7.91
CA ALA A 370 -5.87 -13.28 -8.08
C ALA A 370 -6.59 -13.44 -6.73
N GLY A 371 -6.12 -14.34 -5.89
CA GLY A 371 -6.68 -14.59 -4.56
C GLY A 371 -6.58 -13.36 -3.66
N SER A 372 -5.46 -12.64 -3.70
CA SER A 372 -5.31 -11.39 -2.94
C SER A 372 -6.29 -10.35 -3.46
N TRP A 373 -6.41 -10.18 -4.79
CA TRP A 373 -7.33 -9.22 -5.40
C TRP A 373 -8.80 -9.40 -4.96
N TYR A 374 -9.28 -10.65 -4.91
CA TYR A 374 -10.65 -10.93 -4.45
C TYR A 374 -10.76 -10.93 -2.93
N GLY A 375 -9.76 -11.50 -2.25
CA GLY A 375 -9.75 -11.66 -0.80
C GLY A 375 -9.66 -10.34 -0.06
N THR A 376 -8.92 -9.35 -0.57
CA THR A 376 -8.77 -8.06 0.11
C THR A 376 -10.06 -7.26 0.21
N ARG A 377 -10.96 -7.39 -0.78
CA ARG A 377 -12.29 -6.75 -0.73
C ARG A 377 -13.21 -7.36 0.32
N ALA A 378 -13.11 -8.66 0.54
CA ALA A 378 -14.00 -9.39 1.43
C ALA A 378 -13.49 -9.48 2.88
N PHE A 379 -12.17 -9.58 3.06
CA PHE A 379 -11.55 -9.90 4.35
C PHE A 379 -10.45 -8.91 4.75
N GLY A 380 -10.35 -7.78 4.06
CA GLY A 380 -9.30 -6.79 4.28
C GLY A 380 -7.90 -7.38 4.11
N VAL A 381 -6.96 -6.95 4.96
CA VAL A 381 -5.56 -7.41 4.94
C VAL A 381 -5.42 -8.93 5.06
N THR A 382 -6.33 -9.60 5.79
CA THR A 382 -6.29 -11.05 6.00
C THR A 382 -6.62 -11.85 4.73
N GLY A 383 -7.29 -11.23 3.76
CA GLY A 383 -7.55 -11.82 2.44
C GLY A 383 -6.27 -12.23 1.70
N VAL A 384 -5.19 -11.47 1.88
CA VAL A 384 -3.86 -11.83 1.37
C VAL A 384 -3.35 -13.12 2.02
N GLY A 385 -3.54 -13.27 3.33
CA GLY A 385 -3.13 -14.47 4.07
C GLY A 385 -3.83 -15.73 3.57
N TRP A 386 -5.14 -15.64 3.27
CA TRP A 386 -5.90 -16.73 2.67
C TRP A 386 -5.42 -17.10 1.27
N ALA A 387 -5.09 -16.11 0.44
CA ALA A 387 -4.54 -16.32 -0.89
C ALA A 387 -3.20 -17.07 -0.84
N TYR A 388 -2.30 -16.66 0.06
CA TYR A 388 -1.03 -17.36 0.29
C TYR A 388 -1.22 -18.77 0.83
N LEU A 389 -2.14 -18.97 1.78
CA LEU A 389 -2.43 -20.31 2.31
C LEU A 389 -2.93 -21.26 1.23
N ALA A 390 -3.87 -20.81 0.38
CA ALA A 390 -4.37 -21.60 -0.74
C ALA A 390 -3.26 -21.93 -1.75
N ALA A 391 -2.43 -20.94 -2.11
CA ALA A 391 -1.35 -21.11 -3.07
C ALA A 391 -0.26 -22.06 -2.55
N GLU A 392 0.16 -21.91 -1.30
CA GLU A 392 1.19 -22.75 -0.69
C GLU A 392 0.68 -24.18 -0.42
N ALA A 393 -0.60 -24.35 -0.05
CA ALA A 393 -1.23 -25.66 0.04
C ALA A 393 -1.25 -26.39 -1.31
N LEU A 394 -1.60 -25.67 -2.38
CA LEU A 394 -1.57 -26.20 -3.74
C LEU A 394 -0.13 -26.59 -4.17
N ALA A 395 0.84 -25.73 -3.90
CA ALA A 395 2.25 -26.01 -4.18
C ALA A 395 2.74 -27.25 -3.44
N ALA A 396 2.45 -27.34 -2.13
CA ALA A 396 2.81 -28.47 -1.30
C ALA A 396 2.15 -29.77 -1.82
N ALA A 397 0.86 -29.74 -2.17
CA ALA A 397 0.14 -30.89 -2.71
C ALA A 397 0.80 -31.42 -4.01
N ILE A 398 1.23 -30.53 -4.90
CA ILE A 398 1.89 -30.91 -6.16
C ILE A 398 3.31 -31.43 -5.91
N LEU A 399 4.07 -30.78 -5.01
CA LEU A 399 5.51 -31.01 -4.85
C LEU A 399 5.86 -32.10 -3.83
N ILE A 400 4.97 -32.45 -2.90
CA ILE A 400 5.26 -33.43 -1.85
C ILE A 400 5.52 -34.83 -2.42
N GLY A 401 4.75 -35.26 -3.42
CA GLY A 401 4.93 -36.56 -4.08
C GLY A 401 6.32 -36.70 -4.71
N PRO A 402 6.72 -35.82 -5.64
CA PRO A 402 8.07 -35.79 -6.21
C PRO A 402 9.18 -35.69 -5.17
N THR A 403 8.96 -34.92 -4.10
CA THR A 403 9.91 -34.78 -2.98
C THR A 403 10.11 -36.12 -2.25
N VAL A 404 9.03 -36.84 -1.95
CA VAL A 404 9.08 -38.17 -1.32
C VAL A 404 9.72 -39.21 -2.24
N VAL A 405 9.42 -39.18 -3.54
CA VAL A 405 10.03 -40.08 -4.54
C VAL A 405 11.54 -39.89 -4.58
N TRP A 406 12.03 -38.65 -4.58
CA TRP A 406 13.46 -38.35 -4.49
C TRP A 406 14.07 -38.94 -3.22
N LEU A 407 13.50 -38.66 -2.05
CA LEU A 407 14.02 -39.14 -0.77
C LEU A 407 14.08 -40.68 -0.67
N ARG A 408 13.14 -41.39 -1.30
CA ARG A 408 13.12 -42.86 -1.38
C ARG A 408 14.12 -43.41 -2.41
N GLY A 409 14.33 -42.70 -3.51
CA GLY A 409 15.19 -43.14 -4.63
C GLY A 409 16.69 -42.98 -4.38
N ILE A 410 17.11 -42.12 -3.44
CA ILE A 410 18.53 -41.94 -3.12
C ILE A 410 19.01 -43.11 -2.26
N GLY A 411 19.50 -44.18 -2.88
CA GLY A 411 20.14 -45.30 -2.19
C GLY A 411 20.01 -46.69 -2.83
N THR A 412 19.34 -46.83 -3.97
CA THR A 412 19.06 -48.14 -4.59
C THR A 412 20.08 -48.61 -5.65
N ALA A 413 21.16 -47.85 -5.91
CA ALA A 413 22.22 -48.29 -6.82
C ALA A 413 23.61 -48.18 -6.16
N PRO A 414 24.20 -49.30 -5.71
CA PRO A 414 25.61 -49.32 -5.34
C PRO A 414 26.46 -49.11 -6.60
N GLY A 415 27.25 -48.04 -6.63
CA GLY A 415 28.33 -47.85 -7.61
C GLY A 415 28.01 -47.08 -8.89
N ALA A 416 26.78 -46.63 -9.14
CA ALA A 416 26.52 -45.75 -10.28
C ALA A 416 27.03 -44.33 -9.97
N ARG A 417 28.21 -43.97 -10.51
CA ARG A 417 28.56 -42.56 -10.74
C ARG A 417 27.32 -41.87 -11.32
N PRO A 418 26.92 -40.66 -10.86
CA PRO A 418 25.84 -39.95 -11.51
C PRO A 418 26.21 -39.88 -12.99
N ARG A 419 25.45 -40.62 -13.82
CA ARG A 419 25.70 -40.63 -15.26
C ARG A 419 25.75 -39.17 -15.66
N HIS A 420 26.88 -38.72 -16.21
CA HIS A 420 26.88 -37.54 -17.05
C HIS A 420 25.90 -37.88 -18.17
N ALA A 421 24.63 -37.56 -17.95
CA ALA A 421 23.63 -37.61 -18.99
C ALA A 421 24.22 -36.74 -20.10
N ALA A 422 24.46 -37.37 -21.26
CA ALA A 422 24.68 -36.66 -22.51
C ALA A 422 23.72 -35.48 -22.54
N PRO A 423 24.13 -34.28 -23.00
CA PRO A 423 23.38 -33.04 -22.85
C PRO A 423 21.96 -33.24 -23.40
N SER A 424 21.05 -33.63 -22.52
CA SER A 424 19.68 -33.93 -22.87
C SER A 424 19.09 -32.60 -23.24
N SER A 425 18.70 -32.49 -24.51
CA SER A 425 17.88 -31.44 -25.10
C SER A 425 17.71 -30.26 -24.17
N ARG A 426 18.51 -29.21 -24.41
CA ARG A 426 18.19 -27.85 -23.93
C ARG A 426 16.71 -27.66 -24.22
N VAL A 427 15.83 -27.78 -23.22
CA VAL A 427 14.50 -27.22 -23.35
C VAL A 427 14.81 -25.74 -23.46
N PRO A 428 14.62 -25.10 -24.63
CA PRO A 428 14.72 -23.67 -24.66
C PRO A 428 13.61 -23.22 -23.73
N VAL A 429 13.96 -22.71 -22.55
CA VAL A 429 13.08 -21.78 -21.86
C VAL A 429 12.91 -20.69 -22.91
N ARG A 430 11.82 -20.78 -23.69
CA ARG A 430 11.54 -19.77 -24.72
C ARG A 430 11.42 -18.50 -23.92
N VAL A 431 12.42 -17.64 -24.04
CA VAL A 431 12.48 -16.34 -23.36
C VAL A 431 11.16 -15.59 -23.60
N GLY A 432 10.50 -15.84 -24.74
CA GLY A 432 9.15 -15.36 -25.04
C GLY A 432 8.04 -15.81 -24.09
N GLY A 433 8.07 -17.01 -23.51
CA GLY A 433 7.06 -17.47 -22.53
C GLY A 433 7.25 -16.87 -21.13
N VAL A 434 8.51 -16.60 -20.75
CA VAL A 434 8.83 -15.93 -19.48
C VAL A 434 8.66 -14.41 -19.59
N LEU A 435 8.95 -13.82 -20.75
CA LEU A 435 8.60 -12.43 -21.07
C LEU A 435 7.08 -12.26 -21.20
N LEU A 436 6.33 -13.25 -21.71
CA LEU A 436 4.86 -13.22 -21.66
C LEU A 436 4.37 -13.27 -20.20
N ALA A 437 4.99 -14.07 -19.34
CA ALA A 437 4.66 -14.11 -17.91
C ALA A 437 5.08 -12.85 -17.13
N ALA A 438 6.02 -12.05 -17.65
CA ALA A 438 6.39 -10.72 -17.13
C ALA A 438 5.58 -9.57 -17.76
N ALA A 439 5.07 -9.77 -18.98
CA ALA A 439 4.16 -8.84 -19.67
C ALA A 439 2.70 -9.07 -19.29
N LEU A 440 2.31 -10.27 -18.83
CA LEU A 440 0.97 -10.59 -18.35
C LEU A 440 0.55 -9.80 -17.10
N PRO A 441 1.42 -9.51 -16.11
CA PRO A 441 1.10 -8.61 -15.00
C PRO A 441 0.99 -7.15 -15.44
N VAL A 442 1.78 -6.70 -16.43
CA VAL A 442 1.69 -5.34 -16.99
C VAL A 442 0.42 -5.20 -17.84
N GLY A 443 0.13 -6.20 -18.68
CA GLY A 443 -1.10 -6.29 -19.47
C GLY A 443 -2.34 -6.56 -18.61
N MET A 444 -2.19 -7.22 -17.45
CA MET A 444 -3.22 -7.30 -16.42
C MET A 444 -3.38 -5.94 -15.74
N LEU A 445 -2.32 -5.23 -15.36
CA LEU A 445 -2.40 -3.83 -14.89
C LEU A 445 -3.13 -2.91 -15.89
N TYR A 446 -2.94 -3.12 -17.20
CA TYR A 446 -3.69 -2.42 -18.26
C TYR A 446 -5.12 -2.98 -18.49
N ALA A 447 -5.36 -4.28 -18.32
CA ALA A 447 -6.70 -4.89 -18.44
C ALA A 447 -7.53 -4.77 -17.13
N PHE A 448 -6.91 -4.31 -16.05
CA PHE A 448 -7.50 -3.96 -14.76
C PHE A 448 -8.05 -2.52 -14.76
N GLU A 449 -7.84 -1.75 -15.83
CA GLU A 449 -8.75 -0.65 -16.17
C GLU A 449 -10.06 -1.25 -16.70
N ARG A 450 -10.92 -1.71 -15.78
CA ARG A 450 -12.21 -1.04 -15.82
C ARG A 450 -11.91 0.35 -15.28
N PRO A 451 -12.26 1.43 -15.97
CA PRO A 451 -12.40 2.69 -15.27
C PRO A 451 -13.50 2.46 -14.22
N THR A 452 -13.13 2.04 -13.01
CA THR A 452 -13.54 2.81 -11.85
C THR A 452 -12.93 4.16 -12.13
N ALA A 453 -13.71 5.16 -12.55
CA ALA A 453 -13.05 6.41 -12.88
C ALA A 453 -12.25 6.82 -11.65
N ALA A 454 -10.99 7.19 -11.88
CA ALA A 454 -10.21 7.81 -10.83
C ALA A 454 -11.09 8.94 -10.31
N ALA A 455 -11.41 8.91 -9.00
CA ALA A 455 -12.29 9.90 -8.39
C ALA A 455 -11.81 11.28 -8.83
N SER A 456 -12.51 11.85 -9.79
CA SER A 456 -12.10 13.07 -10.47
C SER A 456 -12.42 14.18 -9.50
N LEU A 457 -11.44 15.01 -9.16
CA LEU A 457 -11.71 16.15 -8.30
C LEU A 457 -12.69 17.08 -9.04
N VAL A 458 -13.95 17.07 -8.60
CA VAL A 458 -15.02 17.91 -9.16
C VAL A 458 -14.93 19.29 -8.53
N LEU A 459 -14.76 19.33 -7.20
CA LEU A 459 -14.62 20.55 -6.40
C LEU A 459 -13.53 20.39 -5.35
N PHE A 460 -12.71 21.40 -5.20
CA PHE A 460 -11.99 21.66 -3.96
C PHE A 460 -12.00 23.17 -3.70
N ASP A 461 -12.44 23.56 -2.51
CA ASP A 461 -12.37 24.93 -2.04
C ASP A 461 -11.79 24.92 -0.63
N ASP A 462 -10.65 25.59 -0.48
CA ASP A 462 -9.92 25.78 0.78
C ASP A 462 -10.14 27.19 1.36
N PHE A 463 -11.06 27.95 0.77
CA PHE A 463 -11.52 29.26 1.25
C PHE A 463 -10.41 30.28 1.53
N ASN A 464 -9.26 30.12 0.86
CA ASN A 464 -8.15 31.04 0.94
C ASN A 464 -8.49 32.37 0.25
N GLY A 465 -8.46 33.47 1.01
CA GLY A 465 -8.71 34.81 0.48
C GLY A 465 -8.60 35.89 1.54
N ALA A 466 -8.88 37.13 1.17
CA ALA A 466 -8.79 38.25 2.10
C ALA A 466 -9.99 38.27 3.05
N ALA A 467 -9.76 38.66 4.31
CA ALA A 467 -10.83 38.80 5.30
C ALA A 467 -11.96 39.73 4.79
N GLY A 468 -13.21 39.29 4.94
CA GLY A 468 -14.40 40.03 4.55
C GLY A 468 -14.79 39.93 3.07
N THR A 469 -14.06 39.16 2.25
CA THR A 469 -14.47 38.90 0.85
C THR A 469 -15.45 37.73 0.77
N PRO A 470 -16.39 37.72 -0.20
CA PRO A 470 -17.28 36.57 -0.41
C PRO A 470 -16.51 35.33 -0.93
N PRO A 471 -17.08 34.11 -0.80
CA PRO A 471 -16.52 32.91 -1.42
C PRO A 471 -16.53 33.01 -2.95
N ASP A 472 -15.72 32.19 -3.62
CA ASP A 472 -15.54 32.24 -5.08
C ASP A 472 -16.89 32.10 -5.82
N PRO A 473 -17.36 33.13 -6.54
CA PRO A 473 -18.66 33.12 -7.21
C PRO A 473 -18.73 32.10 -8.37
N ALA A 474 -17.59 31.60 -8.84
CA ALA A 474 -17.55 30.50 -9.80
C ALA A 474 -17.95 29.15 -9.19
N ARG A 475 -17.86 29.01 -7.86
CA ARG A 475 -18.18 27.78 -7.12
C ARG A 475 -19.45 27.92 -6.29
N TRP A 476 -19.68 29.10 -5.72
CA TRP A 476 -20.76 29.36 -4.76
C TRP A 476 -21.71 30.46 -5.22
N GLY A 477 -23.00 30.22 -5.01
CA GLY A 477 -24.08 31.21 -5.09
C GLY A 477 -24.82 31.31 -3.76
N HIS A 478 -25.81 32.20 -3.70
CA HIS A 478 -26.64 32.41 -2.53
C HIS A 478 -28.12 32.23 -2.88
N ASP A 479 -28.84 31.48 -2.04
CA ASP A 479 -30.29 31.51 -2.00
C ASP A 479 -30.71 32.62 -1.03
N VAL A 480 -31.33 33.70 -1.55
CA VAL A 480 -31.70 34.88 -0.76
C VAL A 480 -33.21 34.97 -0.55
N GLY A 481 -33.62 35.53 0.59
CA GLY A 481 -35.02 35.72 0.95
C GLY A 481 -35.41 35.13 2.30
N GLY A 482 -36.59 35.49 2.76
CA GLY A 482 -37.25 34.89 3.93
C GLY A 482 -38.49 34.10 3.51
N GLY A 483 -39.41 33.88 4.45
CA GLY A 483 -40.65 33.14 4.17
C GLY A 483 -40.59 31.67 4.57
N GLY A 484 -39.56 31.27 5.32
CA GLY A 484 -39.51 30.01 6.07
C GLY A 484 -39.27 28.76 5.26
N TRP A 485 -38.70 28.84 4.04
CA TRP A 485 -37.92 27.80 3.33
C TRP A 485 -38.31 26.30 3.48
N GLY A 486 -39.58 26.00 3.73
CA GLY A 486 -40.10 24.65 3.99
C GLY A 486 -40.24 24.26 5.47
N ASN A 487 -39.51 24.90 6.40
CA ASN A 487 -39.47 24.56 7.83
C ASN A 487 -39.97 25.69 8.76
N GLY A 488 -40.45 26.79 8.19
CA GLY A 488 -40.96 27.93 8.95
C GLY A 488 -39.86 28.76 9.63
N GLU A 489 -38.63 28.73 9.13
CA GLU A 489 -37.52 29.42 9.77
C GLU A 489 -37.67 30.96 9.69
N VAL A 490 -37.12 31.65 10.70
CA VAL A 490 -37.41 33.08 10.93
C VAL A 490 -36.35 34.03 10.35
N GLN A 491 -35.21 33.52 9.91
CA GLN A 491 -34.18 34.34 9.27
C GLN A 491 -34.58 34.78 7.86
N VAL A 492 -34.00 35.91 7.42
CA VAL A 492 -33.90 36.27 6.00
C VAL A 492 -32.49 35.91 5.53
N TYR A 493 -32.37 34.98 4.57
CA TYR A 493 -31.09 34.70 3.94
C TYR A 493 -30.67 35.86 3.03
N THR A 494 -29.39 36.24 3.08
CA THR A 494 -28.82 37.34 2.30
C THR A 494 -27.50 36.93 1.66
N ASP A 495 -27.07 37.67 0.64
CA ASP A 495 -25.73 37.63 0.03
C ASP A 495 -24.78 38.71 0.60
N ASP A 496 -25.15 39.32 1.73
CA ASP A 496 -24.31 40.29 2.45
C ASP A 496 -23.08 39.58 3.03
N PRO A 497 -21.85 40.09 2.80
CA PRO A 497 -20.63 39.56 3.41
C PRO A 497 -20.65 39.53 4.94
N ALA A 498 -21.54 40.28 5.60
CA ALA A 498 -21.77 40.15 7.03
C ALA A 498 -22.33 38.78 7.44
N ASN A 499 -22.98 38.05 6.51
CA ASN A 499 -23.58 36.74 6.74
C ASN A 499 -22.78 35.58 6.12
N ALA A 500 -21.95 35.82 5.09
CA ALA A 500 -21.01 34.83 4.56
C ALA A 500 -19.77 35.50 3.97
N ALA A 501 -18.61 35.32 4.60
CA ALA A 501 -17.34 35.85 4.11
C ALA A 501 -16.15 34.99 4.55
N LEU A 502 -15.03 35.17 3.85
CA LEU A 502 -13.74 34.60 4.23
C LEU A 502 -13.19 35.33 5.45
N ASP A 503 -12.56 34.61 6.38
CA ASP A 503 -11.99 35.18 7.60
C ASP A 503 -10.56 35.73 7.42
N GLY A 504 -9.88 35.33 6.34
CA GLY A 504 -8.48 35.68 6.07
C GLY A 504 -7.46 34.66 6.55
N ASP A 505 -7.90 33.64 7.28
CA ASP A 505 -7.07 32.57 7.86
C ASP A 505 -7.31 31.21 7.16
N GLY A 506 -8.00 31.23 6.02
CA GLY A 506 -8.27 30.04 5.20
C GLY A 506 -9.62 29.40 5.48
N HIS A 507 -10.60 30.13 6.02
CA HIS A 507 -11.94 29.61 6.23
C HIS A 507 -13.02 30.51 5.66
N LEU A 508 -14.16 29.90 5.33
CA LEU A 508 -15.43 30.58 5.11
C LEU A 508 -16.24 30.56 6.41
N VAL A 509 -16.79 31.70 6.81
CA VAL A 509 -17.64 31.82 8.00
C VAL A 509 -19.06 32.17 7.58
N VAL A 510 -20.01 31.27 7.85
CA VAL A 510 -21.45 31.48 7.67
C VAL A 510 -22.04 31.93 9.00
N THR A 511 -22.53 33.16 9.05
CA THR A 511 -22.92 33.85 10.28
C THR A 511 -24.42 34.13 10.31
N ALA A 512 -25.12 33.58 11.30
CA ALA A 512 -26.45 34.02 11.67
C ALA A 512 -26.36 35.23 12.63
N ARG A 513 -27.12 36.29 12.35
CA ARG A 513 -27.05 37.58 13.05
C ARG A 513 -28.43 38.03 13.49
N ARG A 514 -28.49 38.73 14.62
CA ARG A 514 -29.70 39.38 15.12
C ARG A 514 -29.48 40.88 15.23
N ASP A 515 -30.35 41.66 14.59
CA ASP A 515 -30.46 43.11 14.73
C ASP A 515 -31.89 43.47 15.15
N GLY A 516 -32.07 43.77 16.44
CA GLY A 516 -33.38 43.92 17.05
C GLY A 516 -34.23 42.65 16.89
N ARG A 517 -35.36 42.77 16.17
CA ARG A 517 -36.26 41.64 15.85
C ARG A 517 -35.91 40.93 14.56
N ARG A 518 -35.01 41.48 13.74
CA ARG A 518 -34.64 40.92 12.45
C ARG A 518 -33.49 39.94 12.64
N ILE A 519 -33.63 38.74 12.07
CA ILE A 519 -32.56 37.76 12.00
C ILE A 519 -32.15 37.61 10.54
N THR A 520 -30.85 37.64 10.27
CA THR A 520 -30.28 37.35 8.94
C THR A 520 -29.30 36.19 9.03
N SER A 521 -29.12 35.47 7.93
CA SER A 521 -28.13 34.41 7.80
C SER A 521 -27.73 34.26 6.33
N ALA A 522 -26.93 33.26 5.99
CA ALA A 522 -26.63 32.90 4.61
C ALA A 522 -26.93 31.42 4.32
N ARG A 523 -27.33 31.16 3.07
CA ARG A 523 -27.51 29.83 2.49
C ARG A 523 -26.75 29.79 1.18
N LEU A 524 -25.58 29.17 1.23
CA LEU A 524 -24.67 29.01 0.10
C LEU A 524 -25.03 27.75 -0.67
N THR A 525 -24.93 27.83 -2.00
CA THR A 525 -25.30 26.72 -2.89
C THR A 525 -24.34 26.61 -4.06
N THR A 526 -24.04 25.38 -4.50
CA THR A 526 -23.31 25.13 -5.76
C THR A 526 -24.24 24.97 -6.95
N ARG A 527 -25.55 25.21 -6.78
CA ARG A 527 -26.54 25.17 -7.87
C ARG A 527 -26.09 25.99 -9.08
N ASP A 528 -26.33 25.43 -10.27
CA ASP A 528 -25.92 25.95 -11.59
C ASP A 528 -24.40 26.15 -11.80
N ARG A 529 -23.58 25.73 -10.83
CA ARG A 529 -22.12 25.84 -10.89
C ARG A 529 -21.48 24.46 -10.88
N LEU A 530 -21.93 23.61 -9.97
CA LEU A 530 -21.37 22.30 -9.75
C LEU A 530 -22.40 21.32 -9.20
N SER A 531 -22.44 20.13 -9.82
CA SER A 531 -23.23 19.00 -9.39
C SER A 531 -22.47 17.70 -9.66
N PHE A 532 -22.86 16.62 -8.96
CA PHE A 532 -22.30 15.29 -9.18
C PHE A 532 -23.35 14.20 -8.97
N THR A 533 -23.17 13.04 -9.60
CA THR A 533 -24.07 11.88 -9.46
C THR A 533 -23.53 10.85 -8.48
N TYR A 534 -22.29 10.40 -8.67
CA TYR A 534 -21.63 9.40 -7.83
C TYR A 534 -20.27 9.90 -7.39
N GLY A 535 -19.77 9.33 -6.30
CA GLY A 535 -18.54 9.74 -5.63
C GLY A 535 -18.83 10.35 -4.25
N ARG A 536 -17.92 11.17 -3.75
CA ARG A 536 -17.90 11.64 -2.36
C ARG A 536 -17.97 13.15 -2.27
N ALA A 537 -18.83 13.68 -1.41
CA ALA A 537 -18.82 15.08 -1.00
C ALA A 537 -18.49 15.16 0.49
N GLU A 538 -17.58 16.05 0.85
CA GLU A 538 -17.07 16.21 2.21
C GLU A 538 -16.87 17.69 2.54
N ALA A 539 -17.13 18.06 3.79
CA ALA A 539 -16.84 19.38 4.31
C ALA A 539 -16.24 19.28 5.71
N ARG A 540 -15.15 20.00 5.96
CA ARG A 540 -14.56 20.12 7.30
C ARG A 540 -15.13 21.34 8.00
N LEU A 541 -15.96 21.11 9.01
CA LEU A 541 -16.83 22.11 9.63
C LEU A 541 -16.63 22.18 11.14
N GLN A 542 -16.71 23.39 11.67
CA GLN A 542 -17.04 23.68 13.07
C GLN A 542 -18.46 24.26 13.08
N LEU A 543 -19.35 23.75 13.93
CA LEU A 543 -20.78 24.09 13.89
C LEU A 543 -21.21 24.84 15.15
N PRO A 544 -22.10 25.86 15.04
CA PRO A 544 -22.63 26.54 16.20
C PRO A 544 -23.67 25.67 16.91
N ARG A 545 -23.83 25.89 18.22
CA ARG A 545 -24.90 25.29 19.03
C ARG A 545 -25.60 26.33 19.88
N GLY A 546 -26.89 26.12 20.11
CA GLY A 546 -27.76 26.99 20.88
C GLY A 546 -29.21 26.83 20.47
N ALA A 547 -30.13 27.01 21.41
CA ALA A 547 -31.58 26.93 21.16
C ALA A 547 -32.00 27.64 19.87
N GLY A 548 -32.79 26.98 19.02
CA GLY A 548 -33.27 27.57 17.77
C GLY A 548 -32.25 27.63 16.63
N LEU A 549 -31.04 27.10 16.77
CA LEU A 549 -30.06 27.02 15.67
C LEU A 549 -30.13 25.68 14.92
N HIS A 550 -29.91 25.75 13.61
CA HIS A 550 -29.92 24.60 12.71
C HIS A 550 -28.87 24.80 11.59
N PRO A 551 -27.58 24.67 11.91
CA PRO A 551 -26.52 24.59 10.91
C PRO A 551 -26.56 23.25 10.15
N ALA A 552 -26.31 23.30 8.84
CA ALA A 552 -26.39 22.13 7.98
C ALA A 552 -25.38 22.14 6.82
N PHE A 553 -24.94 20.94 6.47
CA PHE A 553 -24.33 20.61 5.18
C PHE A 553 -25.11 19.46 4.54
N TRP A 554 -25.62 19.71 3.34
CA TRP A 554 -26.62 18.85 2.71
C TRP A 554 -26.64 19.02 1.19
N LEU A 555 -27.37 18.14 0.51
CA LEU A 555 -27.44 18.12 -0.94
C LEU A 555 -28.89 18.08 -1.44
N LEU A 556 -29.13 18.70 -2.59
CA LEU A 556 -30.41 18.70 -3.29
C LEU A 556 -30.27 18.29 -4.75
N GLY A 557 -31.30 17.62 -5.27
CA GLY A 557 -31.36 17.26 -6.69
C GLY A 557 -31.36 18.48 -7.62
N THR A 558 -30.63 18.41 -8.72
CA THR A 558 -30.55 19.51 -9.69
C THR A 558 -31.87 19.75 -10.44
N ASP A 559 -32.80 18.80 -10.38
CA ASP A 559 -34.10 18.85 -11.04
C ASP A 559 -35.21 19.50 -10.20
N LEU A 560 -34.88 20.07 -9.02
CA LEU A 560 -35.83 20.63 -8.06
C LEU A 560 -36.86 21.58 -8.68
N ASP A 561 -36.45 22.46 -9.59
CA ASP A 561 -37.37 23.42 -10.20
C ASP A 561 -38.34 22.76 -11.21
N SER A 562 -38.02 21.55 -11.67
CA SER A 562 -38.82 20.79 -12.64
C SER A 562 -39.75 19.77 -12.01
N VAL A 563 -39.34 19.12 -10.91
CA VAL A 563 -40.12 18.05 -10.26
C VAL A 563 -40.66 18.44 -8.88
N GLY A 564 -40.13 19.51 -8.28
CA GLY A 564 -40.46 19.92 -6.93
C GLY A 564 -39.87 19.00 -5.85
N TRP A 565 -39.93 19.46 -4.61
CA TRP A 565 -39.64 18.65 -3.43
C TRP A 565 -40.92 17.90 -2.99
N PRO A 566 -40.85 16.64 -2.53
CA PRO A 566 -39.65 15.83 -2.24
C PRO A 566 -39.12 15.03 -3.44
N ALA A 567 -39.76 15.10 -4.60
CA ALA A 567 -39.39 14.30 -5.78
C ALA A 567 -37.96 14.56 -6.30
N SER A 568 -37.43 15.76 -6.05
CA SER A 568 -36.05 16.09 -6.35
C SER A 568 -35.04 15.34 -5.48
N GLY A 569 -35.44 14.86 -4.31
CA GLY A 569 -34.57 14.19 -3.36
C GLY A 569 -33.68 15.16 -2.59
N GLU A 570 -33.45 14.83 -1.32
CA GLU A 570 -32.66 15.59 -0.36
C GLU A 570 -31.80 14.63 0.46
N LEU A 571 -30.54 15.01 0.67
CA LEU A 571 -29.56 14.22 1.43
C LEU A 571 -28.92 15.13 2.49
N ASP A 572 -29.33 14.93 3.73
CA ASP A 572 -28.85 15.68 4.89
C ASP A 572 -27.61 15.00 5.43
N VAL A 573 -26.43 15.54 5.11
CA VAL A 573 -25.15 14.92 5.51
C VAL A 573 -24.91 15.13 6.99
N VAL A 574 -25.06 16.37 7.44
CA VAL A 574 -25.06 16.74 8.85
C VAL A 574 -26.05 17.85 9.10
N GLU A 575 -26.90 17.62 10.08
CA GLU A 575 -27.66 18.65 10.77
C GLU A 575 -27.41 18.51 12.26
N THR A 576 -27.10 19.63 12.91
CA THR A 576 -27.05 19.70 14.37
C THR A 576 -28.10 20.71 14.81
N ILE A 577 -28.86 20.35 15.84
CA ILE A 577 -30.10 21.04 16.20
C ILE A 577 -29.94 21.54 17.62
N GLY A 578 -30.26 22.82 17.84
CA GLY A 578 -30.24 23.41 19.17
C GLY A 578 -28.87 23.27 19.83
N GLU A 579 -28.83 22.65 21.01
CA GLU A 579 -27.62 22.39 21.79
C GLU A 579 -26.71 21.28 21.22
N ALA A 580 -26.95 20.79 20.01
CA ALA A 580 -26.11 19.82 19.29
C ALA A 580 -25.87 18.51 20.08
N HIS A 581 -26.92 17.93 20.68
CA HIS A 581 -26.84 16.65 21.39
C HIS A 581 -26.70 15.42 20.47
N PHE A 582 -26.91 15.60 19.17
CA PHE A 582 -26.80 14.56 18.17
C PHE A 582 -26.39 15.15 16.83
N ILE A 583 -25.81 14.30 15.99
CA ILE A 583 -25.62 14.52 14.56
C ILE A 583 -26.74 13.79 13.85
N HIS A 584 -27.55 14.51 13.09
CA HIS A 584 -28.60 13.93 12.27
C HIS A 584 -28.13 13.80 10.82
N SER A 585 -28.44 12.67 10.20
CA SER A 585 -28.20 12.40 8.79
C SER A 585 -29.46 11.78 8.18
N GLY A 586 -29.83 12.23 6.98
CA GLY A 586 -31.14 11.96 6.38
C GLY A 586 -31.09 11.73 4.87
N ALA A 587 -32.05 10.96 4.36
CA ALA A 587 -32.35 10.85 2.95
C ALA A 587 -33.87 10.92 2.76
N ILE A 588 -34.32 11.95 2.02
CA ILE A 588 -35.73 12.28 1.85
C ILE A 588 -36.10 12.11 0.39
N GLY A 589 -37.17 11.37 0.14
CA GLY A 589 -37.67 11.10 -1.22
C GLY A 589 -39.19 10.98 -1.26
N PRO A 590 -39.78 10.79 -2.45
CA PRO A 590 -41.22 10.71 -2.61
C PRO A 590 -41.75 9.27 -2.48
N TYR A 591 -42.95 9.13 -1.92
CA TYR A 591 -43.83 8.02 -2.21
C TYR A 591 -44.38 8.13 -3.64
N ALA A 592 -44.91 7.03 -4.17
CA ALA A 592 -45.56 7.02 -5.48
C ALA A 592 -46.74 8.01 -5.62
N ASP A 593 -47.35 8.44 -4.52
CA ASP A 593 -48.42 9.45 -4.49
C ASP A 593 -47.92 10.90 -4.37
N GLY A 594 -46.59 11.10 -4.30
CA GLY A 594 -45.94 12.40 -4.22
C GLY A 594 -45.71 12.94 -2.80
N THR A 595 -46.17 12.24 -1.75
CA THR A 595 -45.85 12.61 -0.36
C THR A 595 -44.41 12.25 0.01
N GLU A 596 -43.83 12.85 1.05
CA GLU A 596 -42.45 12.55 1.46
C GLU A 596 -42.32 11.29 2.34
N TYR A 597 -41.22 10.56 2.18
CA TYR A 597 -40.69 9.64 3.19
C TYR A 597 -39.33 10.14 3.67
N LYS A 598 -38.96 9.78 4.89
CA LYS A 598 -37.65 10.10 5.48
C LYS A 598 -36.96 8.84 5.96
N LEU A 599 -35.77 8.59 5.45
CA LEU A 599 -34.80 7.72 6.09
C LEU A 599 -33.87 8.59 6.93
N ALA A 600 -33.61 8.20 8.17
CA ALA A 600 -32.79 9.02 9.04
C ALA A 600 -32.01 8.21 10.07
N ALA A 601 -30.89 8.76 10.50
CA ALA A 601 -30.12 8.27 11.63
C ALA A 601 -29.69 9.45 12.50
N SER A 602 -29.70 9.26 13.81
CA SER A 602 -29.17 10.23 14.78
C SER A 602 -28.08 9.57 15.63
N VAL A 603 -26.90 10.16 15.62
CA VAL A 603 -25.77 9.72 16.45
C VAL A 603 -25.64 10.65 17.64
N PRO A 604 -25.83 10.16 18.89
CA PRO A 604 -25.61 10.99 20.08
C PRO A 604 -24.16 11.47 20.17
N ILE A 605 -23.98 12.74 20.54
CA ILE A 605 -22.67 13.35 20.75
C ILE A 605 -22.66 14.16 22.05
N ASP A 606 -21.46 14.38 22.59
CA ASP A 606 -21.28 15.46 23.56
C ASP A 606 -21.44 16.79 22.83
N PRO A 607 -22.24 17.76 23.34
CA PRO A 607 -22.41 19.07 22.71
C PRO A 607 -21.11 19.79 22.37
N THR A 608 -20.04 19.58 23.14
CA THR A 608 -18.73 20.20 22.88
C THR A 608 -18.01 19.62 21.67
N PHE A 609 -18.49 18.51 21.11
CA PHE A 609 -17.93 17.91 19.90
C PHE A 609 -17.95 18.89 18.73
N VAL A 610 -19.06 19.62 18.53
CA VAL A 610 -19.19 20.57 17.42
C VAL A 610 -18.36 21.84 17.58
N ASP A 611 -17.81 22.07 18.78
CA ASP A 611 -16.92 23.19 19.05
C ASP A 611 -15.54 23.00 18.35
N GLY A 612 -15.22 21.79 17.88
CA GLY A 612 -14.04 21.47 17.07
C GLY A 612 -14.36 21.28 15.58
N PHE A 613 -13.32 21.24 14.75
CA PHE A 613 -13.46 20.90 13.33
C PHE A 613 -13.55 19.39 13.12
N HIS A 614 -14.60 18.97 12.42
CA HIS A 614 -14.85 17.58 12.02
C HIS A 614 -15.18 17.50 10.53
N THR A 615 -14.83 16.38 9.90
CA THR A 615 -15.11 16.15 8.47
C THR A 615 -16.43 15.41 8.31
N TYR A 616 -17.44 16.06 7.79
CA TYR A 616 -18.74 15.46 7.52
C TYR A 616 -18.82 15.07 6.04
N TRP A 617 -19.30 13.87 5.75
CA TRP A 617 -19.22 13.33 4.40
C TRP A 617 -20.41 12.48 3.99
N VAL A 618 -20.66 12.48 2.67
CA VAL A 618 -21.57 11.56 1.99
C VAL A 618 -20.86 10.89 0.83
N GLN A 619 -20.96 9.57 0.76
CA GLN A 619 -20.53 8.73 -0.36
C GLN A 619 -21.78 8.24 -1.09
N ARG A 620 -21.81 8.46 -2.40
CA ARG A 620 -22.94 8.13 -3.28
C ARG A 620 -22.49 7.12 -4.31
N GLU A 621 -23.14 5.97 -4.32
CA GLU A 621 -22.93 4.88 -5.26
C GLU A 621 -24.29 4.49 -5.87
N PRO A 622 -24.34 3.78 -7.00
CA PRO A 622 -25.61 3.31 -7.57
C PRO A 622 -26.44 2.53 -6.53
N GLY A 623 -27.58 3.08 -6.13
CA GLY A 623 -28.49 2.48 -5.16
C GLY A 623 -28.03 2.48 -3.70
N ILE A 624 -26.94 3.20 -3.36
CA ILE A 624 -26.40 3.25 -2.00
C ILE A 624 -25.98 4.68 -1.64
N VAL A 625 -26.41 5.16 -0.47
CA VAL A 625 -25.94 6.41 0.12
C VAL A 625 -25.36 6.11 1.49
N SER A 626 -24.06 6.37 1.68
CA SER A 626 -23.39 6.25 2.98
C SER A 626 -23.02 7.62 3.49
N MET A 627 -23.20 7.87 4.79
CA MET A 627 -22.85 9.14 5.43
C MET A 627 -21.99 8.89 6.65
N GLY A 628 -21.18 9.89 7.03
CA GLY A 628 -20.32 9.76 8.18
C GLY A 628 -19.63 11.04 8.63
N VAL A 629 -18.87 10.88 9.70
CA VAL A 629 -18.13 11.93 10.39
C VAL A 629 -16.73 11.43 10.68
N ASP A 630 -15.73 12.23 10.33
CA ASP A 630 -14.32 11.88 10.28
C ASP A 630 -14.12 10.55 9.53
N GLU A 631 -13.49 9.56 10.15
CA GLU A 631 -13.26 8.25 9.55
C GLU A 631 -14.43 7.26 9.77
N ARG A 632 -15.51 7.68 10.45
CA ARG A 632 -16.59 6.78 10.88
C ARG A 632 -17.84 6.95 10.02
N THR A 633 -18.32 5.85 9.46
CA THR A 633 -19.67 5.78 8.87
C THR A 633 -20.71 5.82 9.97
N THR A 634 -21.67 6.75 9.88
CA THR A 634 -22.78 6.88 10.81
C THR A 634 -24.02 6.13 10.33
N THR A 635 -24.28 6.16 9.02
CA THR A 635 -25.44 5.50 8.41
C THR A 635 -25.18 5.08 6.97
N VAL A 636 -25.92 4.06 6.52
CA VAL A 636 -25.95 3.59 5.13
C VAL A 636 -27.40 3.33 4.75
N PHE A 637 -27.85 3.91 3.65
CA PHE A 637 -29.16 3.70 3.06
C PHE A 637 -29.02 2.92 1.75
N HIS A 638 -29.83 1.88 1.59
CA HIS A 638 -29.87 1.05 0.38
C HIS A 638 -31.22 1.19 -0.32
N ALA A 639 -31.20 1.39 -1.63
CA ALA A 639 -32.41 1.36 -2.47
C ALA A 639 -33.16 0.03 -2.33
N ALA A 640 -32.43 -1.07 -2.13
CA ALA A 640 -33.00 -2.41 -1.99
C ALA A 640 -33.78 -2.62 -0.69
N ASP A 641 -33.56 -1.78 0.32
CA ASP A 641 -34.26 -1.85 1.61
C ASP A 641 -35.55 -1.03 1.61
N LEU A 642 -35.81 -0.25 0.55
CA LEU A 642 -37.02 0.54 0.43
C LEU A 642 -38.26 -0.34 0.18
N PRO A 643 -39.38 -0.08 0.87
CA PRO A 643 -40.68 -0.62 0.49
C PRO A 643 -41.07 -0.23 -0.95
N PRO A 644 -41.87 -1.04 -1.66
CA PRO A 644 -42.24 -0.78 -3.06
C PRO A 644 -42.90 0.58 -3.33
N GLU A 645 -43.56 1.15 -2.32
CA GLU A 645 -44.23 2.45 -2.37
C GLU A 645 -43.27 3.65 -2.24
N GLN A 646 -42.04 3.45 -1.75
CA GLN A 646 -41.01 4.49 -1.60
C GLN A 646 -40.09 4.48 -2.83
N LEU A 647 -39.96 5.63 -3.49
CA LEU A 647 -39.16 5.73 -4.71
C LEU A 647 -37.73 6.17 -4.38
N TRP A 648 -36.74 5.40 -4.85
CA TRP A 648 -35.33 5.80 -4.79
C TRP A 648 -35.03 6.89 -5.82
N VAL A 649 -34.76 8.11 -5.35
CA VAL A 649 -34.51 9.28 -6.22
C VAL A 649 -33.08 9.82 -6.11
N PHE A 650 -32.16 9.07 -5.50
CA PHE A 650 -30.81 9.55 -5.20
C PHE A 650 -29.77 9.22 -6.27
N ASP A 651 -30.11 8.44 -7.30
CA ASP A 651 -29.23 8.07 -8.43
C ASP A 651 -29.27 9.11 -9.57
N LYS A 652 -29.06 10.39 -9.25
CA LYS A 652 -29.06 11.52 -10.21
C LYS A 652 -28.11 12.65 -9.77
N GLN A 653 -28.04 13.76 -10.51
CA GLN A 653 -27.17 14.87 -10.13
C GLN A 653 -27.70 15.64 -8.92
N PHE A 654 -26.81 15.92 -7.96
CA PHE A 654 -27.08 16.75 -6.79
C PHE A 654 -26.06 17.89 -6.69
N PHE A 655 -26.49 19.03 -6.14
CA PHE A 655 -25.63 20.17 -5.77
C PHE A 655 -25.54 20.30 -4.25
N LEU A 656 -24.51 20.98 -3.75
CA LEU A 656 -24.26 21.16 -2.32
C LEU A 656 -24.96 22.40 -1.77
N VAL A 657 -25.33 22.36 -0.49
CA VAL A 657 -25.86 23.49 0.27
C VAL A 657 -25.19 23.58 1.65
N LEU A 658 -24.86 24.80 2.07
CA LEU A 658 -24.33 25.14 3.40
C LEU A 658 -25.17 26.28 3.98
N ASN A 659 -25.66 26.15 5.21
CA ASN A 659 -26.41 27.23 5.86
C ASN A 659 -26.36 27.16 7.38
N VAL A 660 -26.74 28.27 8.01
CA VAL A 660 -27.16 28.32 9.41
C VAL A 660 -28.62 28.79 9.46
N ALA A 661 -29.56 27.86 9.54
CA ALA A 661 -30.97 28.17 9.72
C ALA A 661 -31.26 28.55 11.19
N VAL A 662 -32.32 29.33 11.40
CA VAL A 662 -32.69 29.87 12.71
C VAL A 662 -34.20 29.82 12.92
N GLY A 663 -34.63 29.10 13.95
CA GLY A 663 -36.04 28.88 14.24
C GLY A 663 -36.70 27.95 13.22
N GLY A 664 -38.00 27.72 13.41
CA GLY A 664 -38.80 26.80 12.58
C GLY A 664 -39.45 25.72 13.41
N GLU A 665 -40.13 24.78 12.76
CA GLU A 665 -40.70 23.60 13.42
C GLU A 665 -39.60 22.70 14.01
N TRP A 666 -38.47 22.62 13.31
CA TRP A 666 -37.26 21.90 13.70
C TRP A 666 -36.06 22.79 13.38
N PRO A 667 -35.51 23.58 14.33
CA PRO A 667 -35.13 23.16 15.69
C PRO A 667 -36.08 23.60 16.82
N GLY A 668 -37.19 24.26 16.51
CA GLY A 668 -38.02 24.96 17.50
C GLY A 668 -37.70 26.46 17.58
N PRO A 669 -38.37 27.21 18.47
CA PRO A 669 -38.27 28.67 18.50
C PRO A 669 -36.89 29.16 18.94
N VAL A 670 -36.58 30.40 18.58
CA VAL A 670 -35.40 31.10 19.09
C VAL A 670 -35.69 31.59 20.51
N GLU A 671 -34.78 31.36 21.44
CA GLU A 671 -34.94 31.71 22.85
C GLU A 671 -34.07 32.93 23.23
N ASP A 672 -34.28 33.47 24.43
CA ASP A 672 -33.47 34.60 24.95
C ASP A 672 -31.99 34.22 25.11
N GLY A 673 -31.70 32.92 25.26
CA GLY A 673 -30.34 32.37 25.38
C GLY A 673 -29.66 32.00 24.06
N THR A 674 -30.33 32.11 22.91
CA THR A 674 -29.71 31.77 21.62
C THR A 674 -28.52 32.67 21.33
N PRO A 675 -27.32 32.11 21.04
CA PRO A 675 -26.13 32.92 20.78
C PRO A 675 -26.26 33.62 19.42
N PHE A 676 -26.01 34.94 19.42
CA PHE A 676 -25.82 35.73 18.21
C PHE A 676 -24.59 36.64 18.40
N PRO A 677 -23.67 36.72 17.41
CA PRO A 677 -23.66 35.92 16.17
C PRO A 677 -23.46 34.41 16.46
N ALA A 678 -24.05 33.58 15.60
CA ALA A 678 -23.81 32.14 15.58
C ALA A 678 -23.12 31.79 14.26
N GLU A 679 -21.96 31.14 14.36
CA GLU A 679 -21.03 30.98 13.24
C GLU A 679 -20.78 29.50 12.96
N MET A 680 -21.00 29.11 11.71
CA MET A 680 -20.46 27.88 11.14
C MET A 680 -19.19 28.22 10.37
N THR A 681 -18.08 27.62 10.77
CA THR A 681 -16.78 27.82 10.12
C THR A 681 -16.46 26.63 9.23
N VAL A 682 -16.14 26.90 7.98
CA VAL A 682 -15.87 25.91 6.93
C VAL A 682 -14.40 26.02 6.56
N ASP A 683 -13.63 24.97 6.84
CA ASP A 683 -12.20 24.93 6.50
C ASP A 683 -11.98 24.55 5.05
N TRP A 684 -12.63 23.50 4.59
CA TRP A 684 -12.63 23.17 3.17
C TRP A 684 -13.86 22.35 2.78
N VAL A 685 -14.17 22.39 1.49
CA VAL A 685 -15.18 21.53 0.84
C VAL A 685 -14.51 20.78 -0.30
N ARG A 686 -14.77 19.47 -0.39
CA ARG A 686 -14.23 18.60 -1.44
C ARG A 686 -15.33 17.74 -2.04
N VAL A 687 -15.35 17.65 -3.37
CA VAL A 687 -16.19 16.70 -4.12
C VAL A 687 -15.31 15.92 -5.09
N THR A 688 -15.38 14.59 -5.00
CA THR A 688 -14.74 13.68 -5.95
C THR A 688 -15.80 12.87 -6.67
N GLY A 689 -15.73 12.76 -7.99
CA GLY A 689 -16.72 12.06 -8.82
C GLY A 689 -16.16 10.76 -9.41
N ASP A 690 -16.96 9.70 -9.39
CA ASP A 690 -16.60 8.35 -9.87
C ASP A 690 -16.67 8.12 -11.38
#